data_AF-A0A420MG08-F1
#
_entry.id   AF-A0A420MG08-F1
#
_cell.length_a   1.000
_cell.length_b   1.000
_cell.length_c   1.000
_cell.angle_alpha   90.00
_cell.angle_beta   90.00
_cell.angle_gamma   90.00
#
_symmetry.space_group_name_H-M   'P 1'
#
loop_
_entity.id
_entity.type
_entity.pdbx_description
1 polymer ?
#
loop_
_entity_poly.entity_id
_entity_poly.type
_entity_poly.pdbx_seq_one_letter_code
_entity_poly.pdbx_strand_id
1 'polypeptide(L)'
;MSQDTGIEDFEVALVPMQLDAFVLNPAVCGTGSDQDTTARICPITQPNYTFLRLDSFLLQSDVQNHVALHNTAPASINSRLTDLGGRPEPKPLRHRHGVYVHWTLPRFYRSGVSSTDSVPESRKKRERMRRGLDAATTTASDNSPHQTPDFLQPPTRWIVIRKLELDSIQPSSAKDAFKDREYEAWVVESDYVWSLEDIPIQADLQTDVAPFVLGHAGTDVNINEQAEVFIGRKTPLAEWTENPNPTVEPPDISLLRSGNQLFADFQMHNANVFSILDNFEYGDKEEPSYLDYAKASYYVLGWHWKDAVDPLWKAGAEFTHGENLQSLFMTLQGTDEANPDPWMDLKSQIRILCHGCMYDVAWDHENKPKTVPADGFNDRLRDPKQAAVAVGTTPMDALLAYCHARGDASGNSEDVAKLEEDILALESLLQSRDDGVEGQREAKDSVYNWSYDRSPGGTRYFFAEADDKSTNQPKEPDPLAIQSINQLNLTQALLDSCNRAMLQYRWDMFSLWWKYASDLGQSDNQGNDQNEAFKAEAGRISSRINGLQTRIGQLESQVATLLGNSLLATVESTSEPVFYGGNDPTVLIGGIPSGWALDYLDNLAIRAPYQTITSDQDLPSNLNTISSLVENKLPTVLTAAAKALITEFHALRPGGNDSGKPGEGKFYPQFHDQLTTDERWRDQWGDRQPWFPLYAEWEVEYTHIPFEFWSLDEHTARHSENKLVRYGITVPSDSETPPPLWDALSRWQGDKKQDIRVLSGRVLILPQPSFALGAKIKQLFQNTPPSILDQYLPKEDRDNLLANISELSYLSSPLSGFMSGLVTQAEGSHLKPENKVVGPDGESSSVLTAATFDLAGLTQDKLQLIDGNSALTPYAALVNFTDSEHCPFKPVTHGQFRFRKFNVIDKFGQSLMAIDQRPRRDGPPPIYPCISNFYAPQEVTLDGQKYANTVIKDNPEQSEFLQLQPQMNQPARINAKFVRRIADDPSGSPASPGPATWRPVTEWETPIWGWVITNYADYGIQIFLPDGTFYREVRVGGPLGTLQSPKWLPFSPDPDAQPTPDTRELDILISKLADPKYLLGFWGMITTAQQKLPPAPDSYAQFLNSIVGKPLALVNTGWSVELSGPPLDIQSTQVKVVDPERTLLKPSDADDKTPYYELQLRLGNEEAGYDGLVGYFDTTDPGSDELNYDQIKTFFTPDGNSTDPLIRLDTDQYPIFSPFWQPPFSGSSPAIEPQAYENQRNAQMSIFGAILDPFTPIHA
;
A
#
# COMPACT_ATOMS: atom_id res chain seq x y z
N MET A 1 15.23 45.73 -18.02
CA MET A 1 16.55 45.97 -17.40
C MET A 1 17.64 45.08 -18.05
N SER A 2 17.53 44.70 -19.33
CA SER A 2 18.44 43.70 -19.95
C SER A 2 19.69 44.27 -20.64
N GLN A 3 19.95 45.59 -20.59
CA GLN A 3 21.08 46.17 -21.33
C GLN A 3 22.41 46.29 -20.56
N ASP A 4 22.44 46.06 -19.24
CA ASP A 4 23.63 46.33 -18.41
C ASP A 4 24.44 45.09 -17.95
N THR A 5 24.02 43.86 -18.27
CA THR A 5 24.69 42.62 -17.76
C THR A 5 25.43 41.80 -18.81
N GLY A 6 25.25 42.05 -20.11
CA GLY A 6 25.92 41.29 -21.18
C GLY A 6 25.49 39.82 -21.32
N ILE A 7 24.39 39.43 -20.67
CA ILE A 7 23.83 38.06 -20.68
C ILE A 7 22.57 38.04 -21.57
N GLU A 8 22.43 37.02 -22.40
CA GLU A 8 21.31 36.84 -23.32
C GLU A 8 20.07 36.34 -22.54
N ASP A 9 19.13 37.25 -22.25
CA ASP A 9 17.79 36.90 -21.74
C ASP A 9 17.03 36.11 -22.81
N PHE A 10 16.17 35.17 -22.40
CA PHE A 10 15.38 34.35 -23.31
C PHE A 10 13.97 34.10 -22.79
N GLU A 11 13.02 34.05 -23.72
CA GLU A 11 11.58 33.97 -23.43
C GLU A 11 11.01 32.54 -23.52
N VAL A 12 11.84 31.56 -23.90
CA VAL A 12 11.43 30.15 -24.13
C VAL A 12 12.37 29.15 -23.48
N ALA A 13 11.86 28.35 -22.55
CA ALA A 13 12.59 27.22 -21.96
C ALA A 13 12.38 25.94 -22.80
N LEU A 14 13.49 25.32 -23.22
CA LEU A 14 13.48 24.05 -23.94
C LEU A 14 13.45 22.89 -22.93
N VAL A 15 12.34 22.18 -22.89
CA VAL A 15 12.07 21.11 -21.91
C VAL A 15 12.18 19.74 -22.62
N PRO A 16 13.16 18.89 -22.28
CA PRO A 16 13.29 17.59 -22.95
C PRO A 16 12.20 16.61 -22.50
N MET A 17 11.80 15.71 -23.40
CA MET A 17 10.92 14.56 -23.14
C MET A 17 11.49 13.30 -23.77
N GLN A 18 11.21 12.15 -23.15
CA GLN A 18 11.58 10.85 -23.69
C GLN A 18 10.52 10.37 -24.69
N LEU A 19 10.97 9.90 -25.85
CA LEU A 19 10.12 9.26 -26.86
C LEU A 19 10.42 7.76 -26.90
N ASP A 20 9.39 6.97 -27.12
CA ASP A 20 9.49 5.55 -27.42
C ASP A 20 8.76 5.24 -28.73
N ALA A 21 9.33 4.35 -29.55
CA ALA A 21 8.75 3.92 -30.81
C ALA A 21 8.58 2.39 -30.81
N PHE A 22 7.33 1.93 -30.88
CA PHE A 22 6.97 0.52 -30.90
C PHE A 22 6.51 0.08 -32.29
N VAL A 23 7.13 -0.97 -32.82
CA VAL A 23 6.81 -1.53 -34.14
C VAL A 23 5.76 -2.63 -33.98
N LEU A 24 4.52 -2.40 -34.44
CA LEU A 24 3.46 -3.42 -34.41
C LEU A 24 3.34 -4.11 -35.77
N ASN A 25 3.76 -5.37 -35.83
CA ASN A 25 3.64 -6.24 -37.00
C ASN A 25 3.15 -7.65 -36.62
N PRO A 26 2.77 -8.50 -37.59
CA PRO A 26 2.35 -9.88 -37.30
C PRO A 26 3.39 -10.72 -36.55
N ALA A 27 4.68 -10.52 -36.81
CA ALA A 27 5.76 -11.34 -36.25
C ALA A 27 5.95 -11.12 -34.73
N VAL A 28 5.64 -9.93 -34.20
CA VAL A 28 5.79 -9.65 -32.75
C VAL A 28 4.76 -10.37 -31.88
N CYS A 29 3.64 -10.87 -32.42
CA CYS A 29 2.64 -11.62 -31.66
C CYS A 29 3.13 -13.02 -31.21
N GLY A 30 4.20 -13.52 -31.82
CA GLY A 30 4.63 -14.90 -31.68
C GLY A 30 3.83 -15.86 -32.54
N THR A 31 4.24 -17.12 -32.53
CA THR A 31 3.70 -18.20 -33.38
C THR A 31 2.45 -18.86 -32.80
N GLY A 32 2.27 -18.79 -31.48
CA GLY A 32 1.20 -19.50 -30.76
C GLY A 32 1.45 -21.01 -30.59
N SER A 33 2.62 -21.51 -31.01
CA SER A 33 3.01 -22.92 -30.80
C SER A 33 3.27 -23.23 -29.32
N ASP A 34 3.22 -24.50 -28.93
CA ASP A 34 3.47 -24.91 -27.53
C ASP A 34 4.89 -24.61 -27.03
N GLN A 35 5.85 -24.53 -27.96
CA GLN A 35 7.25 -24.20 -27.68
C GLN A 35 7.51 -22.69 -27.70
N ASP A 36 6.48 -21.88 -27.98
CA ASP A 36 6.61 -20.43 -28.06
C ASP A 36 6.62 -19.82 -26.66
N THR A 37 7.81 -19.37 -26.27
CA THR A 37 8.05 -18.69 -24.99
C THR A 37 8.10 -17.18 -25.12
N THR A 38 7.89 -16.63 -26.32
CA THR A 38 7.89 -15.18 -26.54
C THR A 38 6.75 -14.45 -25.83
N ALA A 39 6.93 -13.14 -25.61
CA ALA A 39 5.89 -12.29 -25.06
C ALA A 39 4.69 -12.20 -26.02
N ARG A 40 3.51 -11.86 -25.48
CA ARG A 40 2.30 -11.68 -26.29
C ARG A 40 2.00 -10.21 -26.51
N ILE A 41 1.27 -9.92 -27.58
CA ILE A 41 0.68 -8.60 -27.78
C ILE A 41 -0.78 -8.67 -27.34
N CYS A 42 -1.15 -7.88 -26.32
CA CYS A 42 -2.51 -7.89 -25.84
C CYS A 42 -3.49 -7.28 -26.87
N PRO A 43 -4.77 -7.70 -26.83
CA PRO A 43 -5.85 -6.96 -27.47
C PRO A 43 -5.91 -5.52 -26.96
N ILE A 44 -6.53 -4.63 -27.72
CA ILE A 44 -6.79 -3.26 -27.23
C ILE A 44 -7.85 -3.32 -26.13
N THR A 45 -7.48 -2.94 -24.91
CA THR A 45 -8.37 -2.88 -23.74
C THR A 45 -8.55 -1.44 -23.28
N GLN A 46 -9.46 -0.72 -23.93
CA GLN A 46 -9.87 0.63 -23.52
C GLN A 46 -10.83 0.57 -22.32
N PRO A 47 -10.84 1.59 -21.43
CA PRO A 47 -11.85 1.70 -20.39
C PRO A 47 -13.25 1.77 -21.00
N ASN A 48 -14.19 1.00 -20.46
CA ASN A 48 -15.56 1.01 -20.95
C ASN A 48 -16.44 1.93 -20.08
N TYR A 49 -16.51 3.20 -20.46
CA TYR A 49 -17.31 4.18 -19.71
C TYR A 49 -18.82 4.01 -19.84
N THR A 50 -19.31 3.07 -20.67
CA THR A 50 -20.73 2.65 -20.57
C THR A 50 -21.05 2.04 -19.21
N PHE A 51 -20.05 1.49 -18.51
CA PHE A 51 -20.19 0.98 -17.15
C PHE A 51 -20.33 2.07 -16.07
N LEU A 52 -20.24 3.35 -16.45
CA LEU A 52 -20.60 4.46 -15.56
C LEU A 52 -22.11 4.70 -15.53
N ARG A 53 -22.89 4.16 -16.48
CA ARG A 53 -24.34 4.39 -16.52
C ARG A 53 -25.03 3.67 -15.36
N LEU A 54 -26.05 4.32 -14.80
CA LEU A 54 -26.84 3.81 -13.67
C LEU A 54 -28.00 2.89 -14.11
N ASP A 55 -28.05 2.50 -15.38
CA ASP A 55 -29.02 1.53 -15.88
C ASP A 55 -28.75 0.13 -15.32
N SER A 56 -29.80 -0.68 -15.16
CA SER A 56 -29.71 -2.03 -14.58
C SER A 56 -28.62 -2.88 -15.27
N PHE A 57 -27.75 -3.51 -14.47
CA PHE A 57 -26.70 -4.45 -14.88
C PHE A 57 -25.51 -3.87 -15.69
N LEU A 58 -25.40 -2.55 -15.86
CA LEU A 58 -24.25 -1.93 -16.52
C LEU A 58 -23.13 -1.51 -15.56
N LEU A 59 -23.47 -1.13 -14.33
CA LEU A 59 -22.48 -0.65 -13.35
C LEU A 59 -21.46 -1.74 -13.01
N GLN A 60 -20.16 -1.41 -13.08
CA GLN A 60 -19.06 -2.33 -12.76
C GLN A 60 -18.12 -1.74 -11.71
N SER A 61 -17.50 -2.62 -10.91
CA SER A 61 -16.51 -2.22 -9.88
C SER A 61 -15.19 -1.74 -10.48
N ASP A 62 -14.88 -2.14 -11.71
CA ASP A 62 -13.78 -1.61 -12.51
C ASP A 62 -14.25 -1.41 -13.95
N VAL A 63 -14.11 -0.20 -14.48
CA VAL A 63 -14.45 0.13 -15.88
C VAL A 63 -13.49 -0.51 -16.87
N GLN A 64 -12.33 -1.01 -16.41
CA GLN A 64 -11.33 -1.65 -17.25
C GLN A 64 -11.22 -3.16 -16.98
N ASN A 65 -11.65 -3.95 -17.95
CA ASN A 65 -11.56 -5.42 -17.87
C ASN A 65 -10.11 -5.93 -17.85
N HIS A 66 -9.93 -7.09 -17.22
CA HIS A 66 -8.69 -7.85 -17.29
C HIS A 66 -8.31 -8.20 -18.74
N VAL A 67 -7.02 -8.12 -19.04
CA VAL A 67 -6.48 -8.49 -20.35
C VAL A 67 -6.59 -10.00 -20.56
N ALA A 68 -7.22 -10.39 -21.66
CA ALA A 68 -7.43 -11.79 -22.05
C ALA A 68 -6.37 -12.23 -23.08
N LEU A 69 -5.39 -13.04 -22.66
CA LEU A 69 -4.26 -13.41 -23.51
C LEU A 69 -4.40 -14.77 -24.22
N HIS A 70 -5.51 -15.47 -23.99
CA HIS A 70 -5.79 -16.81 -24.51
C HIS A 70 -5.68 -16.94 -26.05
N ASN A 71 -6.09 -15.92 -26.82
CA ASN A 71 -6.10 -15.91 -28.28
C ASN A 71 -5.28 -14.73 -28.85
N THR A 72 -4.01 -14.60 -28.45
CA THR A 72 -3.15 -13.48 -28.88
C THR A 72 -2.06 -13.85 -29.87
N ALA A 73 -1.91 -15.14 -30.15
CA ALA A 73 -0.91 -15.67 -31.08
C ALA A 73 -1.42 -16.95 -31.78
N PRO A 74 -1.22 -17.11 -33.10
CA PRO A 74 -0.54 -16.18 -34.01
C PRO A 74 -1.37 -14.91 -34.30
N ALA A 75 -0.78 -13.94 -35.00
CA ALA A 75 -1.43 -12.65 -35.32
C ALA A 75 -2.81 -12.79 -35.98
N SER A 76 -3.06 -13.87 -36.73
CA SER A 76 -4.34 -14.14 -37.40
C SER A 76 -5.53 -14.36 -36.46
N ILE A 77 -5.28 -14.61 -35.17
CA ILE A 77 -6.35 -14.72 -34.15
C ILE A 77 -6.30 -13.57 -33.13
N ASN A 78 -5.34 -12.64 -33.27
CA ASN A 78 -5.21 -11.49 -32.40
C ASN A 78 -6.12 -10.36 -32.87
N SER A 79 -7.11 -9.99 -32.06
CA SER A 79 -8.09 -8.95 -32.40
C SER A 79 -7.50 -7.54 -32.54
N ARG A 80 -6.26 -7.31 -32.08
CA ARG A 80 -5.55 -6.04 -32.34
C ARG A 80 -5.08 -5.93 -33.80
N LEU A 81 -4.70 -7.03 -34.43
CA LEU A 81 -4.18 -7.05 -35.82
C LEU A 81 -5.15 -7.62 -36.84
N THR A 82 -6.18 -8.36 -36.42
CA THR A 82 -7.10 -9.05 -37.32
C THR A 82 -8.55 -8.81 -36.91
N ASP A 83 -9.39 -8.43 -37.87
CA ASP A 83 -10.85 -8.45 -37.71
C ASP A 83 -11.33 -9.90 -37.73
N LEU A 84 -11.59 -10.43 -36.53
CA LEU A 84 -12.10 -11.79 -36.34
C LEU A 84 -13.55 -11.97 -36.80
N GLY A 85 -14.31 -10.87 -36.96
CA GLY A 85 -15.70 -10.86 -37.43
C GLY A 85 -15.83 -10.79 -38.96
N GLY A 86 -14.73 -10.52 -39.67
CA GLY A 86 -14.66 -10.42 -41.12
C GLY A 86 -15.19 -11.69 -41.82
N ARG A 87 -16.04 -11.51 -42.83
CA ARG A 87 -16.59 -12.60 -43.66
C ARG A 87 -16.04 -12.51 -45.09
N PRO A 88 -15.73 -13.64 -45.77
CA PRO A 88 -15.93 -15.05 -45.37
C PRO A 88 -14.85 -15.59 -44.40
N GLU A 89 -13.74 -14.88 -44.23
CA GLU A 89 -12.62 -15.22 -43.35
C GLU A 89 -12.13 -13.96 -42.61
N PRO A 90 -11.46 -14.11 -41.46
CA PRO A 90 -10.84 -12.99 -40.74
C PRO A 90 -9.90 -12.17 -41.64
N LYS A 91 -9.96 -10.84 -41.52
CA LYS A 91 -9.18 -9.93 -42.37
C LYS A 91 -8.13 -9.15 -41.55
N PRO A 92 -6.87 -9.04 -42.01
CA PRO A 92 -5.88 -8.19 -41.35
C PRO A 92 -6.30 -6.72 -41.32
N LEU A 93 -6.18 -6.08 -40.16
CA LEU A 93 -6.41 -4.65 -39.93
C LEU A 93 -5.12 -3.89 -40.28
N ARG A 94 -4.74 -3.88 -41.57
CA ARG A 94 -3.45 -3.31 -42.02
C ARG A 94 -3.25 -1.85 -41.62
N HIS A 95 -4.33 -1.07 -41.46
CA HIS A 95 -4.26 0.31 -41.00
C HIS A 95 -3.75 0.47 -39.56
N ARG A 96 -3.80 -0.60 -38.73
CA ARG A 96 -3.24 -0.63 -37.37
C ARG A 96 -1.76 -1.04 -37.32
N HIS A 97 -1.23 -1.61 -38.41
CA HIS A 97 0.15 -2.06 -38.48
C HIS A 97 1.06 -0.85 -38.75
N GLY A 98 2.12 -0.68 -37.97
CA GLY A 98 3.00 0.48 -38.12
C GLY A 98 3.83 0.79 -36.89
N VAL A 99 4.32 2.03 -36.83
CA VAL A 99 5.09 2.54 -35.70
C VAL A 99 4.18 3.36 -34.80
N TYR A 100 4.07 2.93 -33.55
CA TYR A 100 3.41 3.66 -32.48
C TYR A 100 4.47 4.51 -31.75
N VAL A 101 4.37 5.83 -31.89
CA VAL A 101 5.26 6.78 -31.22
C VAL A 101 4.52 7.33 -30.00
N HIS A 102 5.10 7.21 -28.82
CA HIS A 102 4.57 7.78 -27.56
C HIS A 102 5.63 8.66 -26.92
N TRP A 103 5.21 9.78 -26.31
CA TRP A 103 6.10 10.64 -25.54
C TRP A 103 5.69 10.71 -24.07
N THR A 104 6.67 10.48 -23.19
CA THR A 104 6.47 10.45 -21.75
C THR A 104 6.42 11.87 -21.19
N LEU A 105 5.32 12.24 -20.54
CA LEU A 105 5.19 13.55 -19.90
C LEU A 105 6.31 13.77 -18.85
N PRO A 106 6.96 14.95 -18.84
CA PRO A 106 7.93 15.31 -17.81
C PRO A 106 7.39 15.19 -16.37
N ARG A 107 8.27 14.90 -15.41
CA ARG A 107 7.94 14.64 -14.00
C ARG A 107 7.10 15.73 -13.33
N PHE A 108 7.30 16.99 -13.67
CA PHE A 108 6.59 18.10 -13.03
C PHE A 108 5.10 18.16 -13.38
N TYR A 109 4.69 17.63 -14.53
CA TYR A 109 3.27 17.40 -14.82
C TYR A 109 2.68 16.25 -14.01
N ARG A 110 3.54 15.36 -13.48
CA ARG A 110 3.21 14.19 -12.64
C ARG A 110 3.32 14.46 -11.14
N SER A 111 3.64 15.70 -10.75
CA SER A 111 3.90 16.05 -9.35
C SER A 111 2.81 16.99 -8.83
N GLY A 112 1.85 16.43 -8.10
CA GLY A 112 0.79 17.20 -7.47
C GLY A 112 1.29 18.14 -6.37
N VAL A 113 0.54 19.22 -6.13
CA VAL A 113 0.69 20.07 -4.94
C VAL A 113 -0.40 19.67 -3.94
N SER A 114 -0.02 19.02 -2.84
CA SER A 114 -0.88 18.81 -1.66
C SER A 114 -0.20 19.36 -0.41
N SER A 115 -0.98 19.68 0.61
CA SER A 115 -0.44 20.22 1.85
C SER A 115 -1.29 19.82 3.04
N THR A 116 -0.67 19.24 4.06
CA THR A 116 -1.30 18.82 5.30
C THR A 116 -1.75 20.01 6.15
N ASP A 117 -2.59 19.73 7.15
CA ASP A 117 -3.17 20.74 8.07
C ASP A 117 -2.11 21.46 8.90
N SER A 118 -0.95 20.81 9.08
CA SER A 118 0.22 21.35 9.77
C SER A 118 0.94 22.47 9.01
N VAL A 119 0.63 22.72 7.73
CA VAL A 119 1.29 23.76 6.92
C VAL A 119 0.47 25.06 6.95
N PRO A 120 1.08 26.22 7.30
CA PRO A 120 0.37 27.51 7.28
C PRO A 120 -0.20 27.85 5.89
N GLU A 121 -1.43 28.39 5.84
CA GLU A 121 -2.16 28.74 4.60
C GLU A 121 -1.37 29.67 3.68
N SER A 122 -0.65 30.64 4.25
CA SER A 122 0.22 31.55 3.49
C SER A 122 1.35 30.83 2.75
N ARG A 123 1.91 29.78 3.36
CA ARG A 123 2.91 28.91 2.73
C ARG A 123 2.27 28.04 1.65
N LYS A 124 1.08 27.48 1.91
CA LYS A 124 0.30 26.71 0.92
C LYS A 124 0.04 27.55 -0.34
N LYS A 125 -0.46 28.78 -0.17
CA LYS A 125 -0.72 29.72 -1.27
C LYS A 125 0.55 30.05 -2.06
N ARG A 126 1.66 30.35 -1.37
CA ARG A 126 2.93 30.65 -2.02
C ARG A 126 3.44 29.47 -2.86
N GLU A 127 3.38 28.25 -2.35
CA GLU A 127 3.84 27.07 -3.09
C GLU A 127 2.98 26.78 -4.34
N ARG A 128 1.66 26.97 -4.27
CA ARG A 128 0.78 26.87 -5.45
C ARG A 128 1.19 27.86 -6.55
N MET A 129 1.32 29.14 -6.19
CA MET A 129 1.66 30.19 -7.15
C MET A 129 3.07 30.00 -7.75
N ARG A 130 4.03 29.52 -6.95
CA ARG A 130 5.39 29.18 -7.42
C ARG A 130 5.43 28.08 -8.48
N ARG A 131 4.44 27.19 -8.52
CA ARG A 131 4.33 26.14 -9.56
C ARG A 131 3.46 26.55 -10.75
N GLY A 132 2.93 27.78 -10.76
CA GLY A 132 2.03 28.26 -11.82
C GLY A 132 0.57 27.84 -11.65
N LEU A 133 0.13 27.49 -10.43
CA LEU A 133 -1.28 27.27 -10.10
C LEU A 133 -1.92 28.55 -9.55
N ASP A 134 -3.26 28.62 -9.61
CA ASP A 134 -4.00 29.75 -9.04
C ASP A 134 -3.85 29.86 -7.51
N ALA A 135 -3.81 31.11 -7.04
CA ALA A 135 -3.89 31.47 -5.64
C ALA A 135 -5.21 30.98 -5.02
N ALA A 136 -5.14 30.37 -3.84
CA ALA A 136 -6.35 30.05 -3.08
C ALA A 136 -7.13 31.34 -2.74
N THR A 137 -8.46 31.32 -2.95
CA THR A 137 -9.40 32.40 -2.68
C THR A 137 -9.85 32.35 -1.22
N THR A 138 -9.76 33.49 -0.52
CA THR A 138 -9.99 33.60 0.93
C THR A 138 -11.48 33.58 1.35
N THR A 139 -12.39 33.01 0.54
CA THR A 139 -13.84 33.28 0.65
C THR A 139 -14.72 32.13 1.11
N ALA A 140 -14.21 30.94 1.41
CA ALA A 140 -15.02 29.87 2.00
C ALA A 140 -14.85 29.81 3.53
N SER A 141 -15.96 29.94 4.26
CA SER A 141 -16.07 29.82 5.71
C SER A 141 -16.00 28.37 6.23
N ASP A 142 -15.71 27.40 5.36
CA ASP A 142 -15.55 26.00 5.73
C ASP A 142 -14.06 25.62 5.61
N ASN A 143 -13.44 25.47 6.78
CA ASN A 143 -12.05 25.08 6.99
C ASN A 143 -11.78 23.61 6.60
N SER A 144 -12.22 23.15 5.43
CA SER A 144 -11.90 21.80 4.95
C SER A 144 -10.59 21.85 4.15
N PRO A 145 -9.51 21.21 4.63
CA PRO A 145 -8.20 21.30 3.99
C PRO A 145 -8.16 20.62 2.62
N HIS A 146 -7.34 21.16 1.71
CA HIS A 146 -7.01 20.55 0.42
C HIS A 146 -6.18 19.26 0.62
N GLN A 147 -6.84 18.12 0.86
CA GLN A 147 -6.16 16.83 0.96
C GLN A 147 -5.82 16.24 -0.42
N THR A 148 -6.63 16.56 -1.44
CA THR A 148 -6.42 16.08 -2.81
C THR A 148 -5.34 16.90 -3.52
N PRO A 149 -4.27 16.27 -4.06
CA PRO A 149 -3.23 17.00 -4.78
C PRO A 149 -3.74 17.57 -6.11
N ASP A 150 -3.34 18.81 -6.41
CA ASP A 150 -3.66 19.52 -7.66
C ASP A 150 -2.50 19.38 -8.66
N PHE A 151 -2.81 19.08 -9.93
CA PHE A 151 -1.82 18.73 -10.97
C PHE A 151 -1.81 19.78 -12.10
N LEU A 152 -0.63 19.99 -12.69
CA LEU A 152 -0.47 20.93 -13.80
C LEU A 152 -1.05 20.36 -15.10
N GLN A 153 -1.67 21.22 -15.91
CA GLN A 153 -2.10 20.86 -17.26
C GLN A 153 -0.88 20.65 -18.17
N PRO A 154 -0.78 19.50 -18.86
CA PRO A 154 0.27 19.28 -19.85
C PRO A 154 0.01 20.11 -21.12
N PRO A 155 1.02 20.24 -22.01
CA PRO A 155 0.79 20.76 -23.35
C PRO A 155 -0.30 19.97 -24.09
N THR A 156 -1.16 20.68 -24.83
CA THR A 156 -2.27 20.07 -25.59
C THR A 156 -2.12 20.23 -27.11
N ARG A 157 -1.03 20.86 -27.55
CA ARG A 157 -0.66 21.00 -28.96
C ARG A 157 0.70 20.38 -29.18
N TRP A 158 0.77 19.41 -30.09
CA TRP A 158 2.01 18.73 -30.43
C TRP A 158 2.22 18.71 -31.93
N ILE A 159 3.40 19.07 -32.40
CA ILE A 159 3.82 18.84 -33.79
C ILE A 159 4.71 17.61 -33.80
N VAL A 160 4.34 16.62 -34.60
CA VAL A 160 5.16 15.43 -34.85
C VAL A 160 5.71 15.50 -36.26
N ILE A 161 7.03 15.50 -36.41
CA ILE A 161 7.74 15.50 -37.69
C ILE A 161 8.35 14.11 -37.92
N ARG A 162 8.03 13.49 -39.04
CA ARG A 162 8.67 12.26 -39.52
C ARG A 162 9.64 12.58 -40.65
N LYS A 163 10.87 12.08 -40.55
CA LYS A 163 11.83 11.92 -41.66
C LYS A 163 11.78 10.48 -42.15
N LEU A 164 11.62 10.26 -43.44
CA LEU A 164 11.62 8.95 -44.09
C LEU A 164 12.90 8.77 -44.92
N GLU A 165 13.61 7.66 -44.76
CA GLU A 165 14.73 7.32 -45.64
C GLU A 165 14.22 6.73 -46.96
N LEU A 166 14.09 7.56 -48.00
CA LEU A 166 13.48 7.17 -49.28
C LEU A 166 14.13 5.94 -49.92
N ASP A 167 15.43 5.74 -49.73
CA ASP A 167 16.15 4.60 -50.28
C ASP A 167 15.77 3.26 -49.62
N SER A 168 15.29 3.30 -48.39
CA SER A 168 14.89 2.14 -47.61
C SER A 168 13.54 1.55 -48.04
N ILE A 169 12.65 2.36 -48.62
CA ILE A 169 11.24 2.02 -48.90
C ILE A 169 11.08 0.72 -49.70
N GLN A 170 10.24 -0.18 -49.18
CA GLN A 170 9.70 -1.33 -49.91
C GLN A 170 8.17 -1.36 -49.87
N PRO A 171 7.50 -1.76 -50.98
CA PRO A 171 8.11 -2.13 -52.26
C PRO A 171 8.70 -0.92 -52.98
N SER A 172 9.78 -1.12 -53.74
CA SER A 172 10.47 -0.02 -54.46
C SER A 172 9.56 0.81 -55.39
N SER A 173 8.45 0.26 -55.86
CA SER A 173 7.42 0.98 -56.63
C SER A 173 6.70 2.07 -55.84
N ALA A 174 6.71 2.01 -54.50
CA ALA A 174 6.09 3.01 -53.63
C ALA A 174 6.97 4.27 -53.46
N LYS A 175 8.27 4.22 -53.81
CA LYS A 175 9.21 5.33 -53.62
C LYS A 175 8.73 6.66 -54.21
N ASP A 176 8.17 6.61 -55.41
CA ASP A 176 7.66 7.81 -56.09
C ASP A 176 6.49 8.47 -55.35
N ALA A 177 5.70 7.71 -54.58
CA ALA A 177 4.59 8.25 -53.78
C ALA A 177 5.08 9.05 -52.57
N PHE A 178 6.34 8.88 -52.16
CA PHE A 178 6.94 9.54 -51.00
C PHE A 178 8.03 10.56 -51.35
N LYS A 179 8.34 10.77 -52.63
CA LYS A 179 9.42 11.69 -53.07
C LYS A 179 9.29 13.11 -52.52
N ASP A 180 8.05 13.61 -52.41
CA ASP A 180 7.71 14.94 -51.88
C ASP A 180 7.25 14.86 -50.40
N ARG A 181 7.29 13.67 -49.80
CA ARG A 181 6.88 13.36 -48.41
C ARG A 181 8.03 12.76 -47.59
N GLU A 182 9.28 13.04 -47.97
CA GLU A 182 10.48 12.68 -47.20
C GLU A 182 10.37 13.20 -45.76
N TYR A 183 9.94 14.46 -45.63
CA TYR A 183 9.55 15.04 -44.36
C TYR A 183 8.04 15.28 -44.35
N GLU A 184 7.35 14.74 -43.35
CA GLU A 184 5.92 14.94 -43.15
C GLU A 184 5.68 15.33 -41.71
N ALA A 185 4.66 16.14 -41.46
CA ALA A 185 4.35 16.60 -40.12
C ALA A 185 2.85 16.64 -39.86
N TRP A 186 2.46 16.36 -38.62
CA TRP A 186 1.09 16.40 -38.13
C TRP A 186 1.01 17.22 -36.85
N VAL A 187 -0.14 17.84 -36.62
CA VAL A 187 -0.52 18.43 -35.35
C VAL A 187 -1.42 17.45 -34.61
N VAL A 188 -1.11 17.21 -33.35
CA VAL A 188 -1.95 16.48 -32.39
C VAL A 188 -2.56 17.47 -31.42
N GLU A 189 -3.89 17.49 -31.37
CA GLU A 189 -4.68 18.27 -30.42
C GLU A 189 -5.22 17.33 -29.35
N SER A 190 -4.52 17.27 -28.22
CA SER A 190 -4.80 16.32 -27.13
C SER A 190 -6.15 16.55 -26.45
N ASP A 191 -6.63 17.79 -26.44
CA ASP A 191 -7.85 18.25 -25.78
C ASP A 191 -9.04 18.42 -26.75
N TYR A 192 -8.89 18.00 -28.02
CA TYR A 192 -9.99 18.08 -28.98
C TYR A 192 -11.08 17.07 -28.63
N VAL A 193 -12.29 17.55 -28.31
CA VAL A 193 -13.45 16.70 -28.00
C VAL A 193 -14.22 16.39 -29.28
N TRP A 194 -14.46 15.10 -29.51
CA TRP A 194 -15.32 14.63 -30.58
C TRP A 194 -16.76 14.49 -30.10
N SER A 195 -17.72 14.97 -30.91
CA SER A 195 -19.07 14.43 -30.87
C SER A 195 -19.08 13.10 -31.65
N LEU A 196 -19.82 12.09 -31.18
CA LEU A 196 -19.89 10.79 -31.86
C LEU A 196 -20.31 10.91 -33.34
N GLU A 197 -21.19 11.86 -33.67
CA GLU A 197 -21.65 12.14 -35.04
C GLU A 197 -20.58 12.80 -35.93
N ASP A 198 -19.59 13.46 -35.31
CA ASP A 198 -18.52 14.17 -36.01
C ASP A 198 -17.29 13.29 -36.28
N ILE A 199 -17.22 12.10 -35.65
CA ILE A 199 -16.14 11.14 -35.89
C ILE A 199 -16.25 10.60 -37.32
N PRO A 200 -15.19 10.70 -38.15
CA PRO A 200 -15.23 10.17 -39.50
C PRO A 200 -15.53 8.66 -39.53
N ILE A 201 -16.37 8.20 -40.45
CA ILE A 201 -16.78 6.78 -40.57
C ILE A 201 -15.58 5.84 -40.72
N GLN A 202 -14.52 6.31 -41.38
CA GLN A 202 -13.28 5.56 -41.59
C GLN A 202 -12.31 5.62 -40.41
N ALA A 203 -12.57 6.43 -39.37
CA ALA A 203 -11.70 6.51 -38.20
C ALA A 203 -11.86 5.27 -37.33
N ASP A 204 -10.74 4.74 -36.86
CA ASP A 204 -10.73 3.61 -35.95
C ASP A 204 -10.89 4.08 -34.50
N LEU A 205 -12.03 3.76 -33.89
CA LEU A 205 -12.35 4.15 -32.50
C LEU A 205 -11.32 3.64 -31.46
N GLN A 206 -10.49 2.65 -31.82
CA GLN A 206 -9.50 2.06 -30.92
C GLN A 206 -8.08 2.63 -31.10
N THR A 207 -7.78 3.29 -32.23
CA THR A 207 -6.42 3.78 -32.54
C THR A 207 -6.35 5.22 -33.01
N ASP A 208 -7.47 5.85 -33.39
CA ASP A 208 -7.50 7.23 -33.88
C ASP A 208 -8.06 8.23 -32.86
N VAL A 209 -8.74 7.75 -31.82
CA VAL A 209 -9.31 8.56 -30.73
C VAL A 209 -9.15 7.86 -29.39
N ALA A 210 -9.26 8.61 -28.29
CA ALA A 210 -9.15 8.12 -26.92
C ALA A 210 -10.44 8.34 -26.13
N PRO A 211 -11.04 7.32 -25.51
CA PRO A 211 -12.19 7.52 -24.63
C PRO A 211 -11.79 8.34 -23.39
N PHE A 212 -12.66 9.26 -22.95
CA PHE A 212 -12.34 10.17 -21.85
C PHE A 212 -13.56 10.53 -21.00
N VAL A 213 -13.34 10.89 -19.73
CA VAL A 213 -14.38 11.41 -18.84
C VAL A 213 -14.23 12.93 -18.74
N LEU A 214 -15.21 13.69 -19.22
CA LEU A 214 -15.23 15.15 -19.08
C LEU A 214 -15.54 15.53 -17.64
N GLY A 215 -14.54 16.05 -16.92
CA GLY A 215 -14.75 16.70 -15.64
C GLY A 215 -15.62 17.95 -15.82
N HIS A 216 -16.78 18.00 -15.17
CA HIS A 216 -17.66 19.18 -15.11
C HIS A 216 -17.85 19.58 -13.65
N ALA A 217 -17.90 20.88 -13.34
CA ALA A 217 -18.13 21.33 -11.98
C ALA A 217 -19.63 21.29 -11.62
N GLY A 218 -19.95 20.90 -10.39
CA GLY A 218 -21.32 20.91 -9.86
C GLY A 218 -22.12 19.62 -10.11
N THR A 219 -23.44 19.74 -9.97
CA THR A 219 -24.40 18.62 -9.90
C THR A 219 -24.89 18.13 -11.27
N ASP A 220 -24.76 18.96 -12.32
CA ASP A 220 -25.38 18.77 -13.63
C ASP A 220 -24.52 17.93 -14.59
N VAL A 221 -23.76 16.98 -14.05
CA VAL A 221 -22.96 16.05 -14.87
C VAL A 221 -23.90 15.05 -15.56
N ASN A 222 -23.92 15.07 -16.89
CA ASN A 222 -24.65 14.08 -17.67
C ASN A 222 -23.82 12.78 -17.77
N ILE A 223 -24.09 11.81 -16.89
CA ILE A 223 -23.41 10.50 -16.86
C ILE A 223 -23.58 9.74 -18.18
N ASN A 224 -24.74 9.88 -18.85
CA ASN A 224 -25.02 9.11 -20.06
C ASN A 224 -24.15 9.54 -21.25
N GLU A 225 -23.83 10.83 -21.32
CA GLU A 225 -22.95 11.40 -22.35
C GLU A 225 -21.49 10.97 -22.17
N GLN A 226 -21.04 10.69 -20.94
CA GLN A 226 -19.63 10.30 -20.66
C GLN A 226 -19.19 9.03 -21.41
N ALA A 227 -20.13 8.14 -21.72
CA ALA A 227 -19.84 6.93 -22.49
C ALA A 227 -19.57 7.20 -23.99
N GLU A 228 -19.87 8.39 -24.48
CA GLU A 228 -19.79 8.80 -25.89
C GLU A 228 -18.77 9.92 -26.12
N VAL A 229 -17.99 10.25 -25.09
CA VAL A 229 -16.91 11.25 -25.17
C VAL A 229 -15.62 10.58 -25.63
N PHE A 230 -15.08 11.11 -26.72
CA PHE A 230 -13.72 10.80 -27.18
C PHE A 230 -12.91 12.10 -27.32
N ILE A 231 -11.61 12.02 -27.03
CA ILE A 231 -10.67 13.11 -27.25
C ILE A 231 -9.49 12.70 -28.13
N GLY A 232 -8.74 13.70 -28.58
CA GLY A 232 -7.52 13.52 -29.35
C GLY A 232 -7.79 13.59 -30.85
N ARG A 233 -7.01 14.41 -31.57
CA ARG A 233 -7.13 14.57 -33.02
C ARG A 233 -5.75 14.72 -33.65
N LYS A 234 -5.50 13.98 -34.74
CA LYS A 234 -4.31 14.08 -35.58
C LYS A 234 -4.69 14.74 -36.91
N THR A 235 -4.02 15.83 -37.29
CA THR A 235 -4.27 16.56 -38.55
C THR A 235 -2.95 16.85 -39.26
N PRO A 236 -2.84 16.65 -40.59
CA PRO A 236 -1.66 17.06 -41.34
C PRO A 236 -1.34 18.55 -41.12
N LEU A 237 -0.07 18.89 -40.86
CA LEU A 237 0.34 20.24 -40.47
C LEU A 237 -0.07 21.33 -41.49
N ALA A 238 -0.08 20.98 -42.79
CA ALA A 238 -0.47 21.88 -43.86
C ALA A 238 -1.97 22.26 -43.80
N GLU A 239 -2.81 21.31 -43.38
CA GLU A 239 -4.26 21.44 -43.30
C GLU A 239 -4.72 22.00 -41.95
N TRP A 240 -3.91 21.85 -40.91
CA TRP A 240 -4.27 22.28 -39.57
C TRP A 240 -4.42 23.79 -39.45
N THR A 241 -5.47 24.22 -38.75
CA THR A 241 -5.69 25.61 -38.34
C THR A 241 -6.12 25.62 -36.88
N GLU A 242 -5.46 26.43 -36.05
CA GLU A 242 -5.93 26.67 -34.69
C GLU A 242 -7.34 27.27 -34.78
N ASN A 243 -8.33 26.53 -34.30
CA ASN A 243 -9.72 26.98 -34.28
C ASN A 243 -10.19 27.04 -32.82
N PRO A 244 -9.71 28.03 -32.04
CA PRO A 244 -10.16 28.18 -30.68
C PRO A 244 -11.54 28.81 -30.78
N ASN A 245 -12.61 28.03 -30.67
CA ASN A 245 -13.91 28.63 -30.38
C ASN A 245 -13.79 29.29 -28.99
N PRO A 246 -13.65 30.63 -28.89
CA PRO A 246 -13.18 31.26 -27.65
C PRO A 246 -14.20 31.14 -26.50
N THR A 247 -15.43 30.75 -26.83
CA THR A 247 -16.54 30.58 -25.89
C THR A 247 -16.60 29.20 -25.25
N VAL A 248 -15.81 28.22 -25.71
CA VAL A 248 -15.76 26.87 -25.14
C VAL A 248 -14.34 26.61 -24.64
N GLU A 249 -14.20 26.46 -23.33
CA GLU A 249 -12.92 26.08 -22.72
C GLU A 249 -12.67 24.58 -22.97
N PRO A 250 -11.49 24.18 -23.48
CA PRO A 250 -11.17 22.79 -23.71
C PRO A 250 -11.11 22.01 -22.39
N PRO A 251 -11.30 20.67 -22.42
CA PRO A 251 -11.22 19.85 -21.24
C PRO A 251 -9.82 19.88 -20.61
N ASP A 252 -9.79 19.83 -19.28
CA ASP A 252 -8.55 19.68 -18.52
C ASP A 252 -8.10 18.22 -18.51
N ILE A 253 -6.95 17.96 -19.13
CA ILE A 253 -6.36 16.61 -19.26
C ILE A 253 -5.22 16.35 -18.26
N SER A 254 -5.17 17.06 -17.13
CA SER A 254 -4.24 16.76 -16.04
C SER A 254 -4.45 15.35 -15.48
N LEU A 255 -3.37 14.74 -14.96
CA LEU A 255 -3.28 13.29 -14.71
C LEU A 255 -4.32 12.70 -13.75
N LEU A 256 -4.84 13.47 -12.79
CA LEU A 256 -5.89 13.00 -11.89
C LEU A 256 -7.31 13.32 -12.37
N ARG A 257 -7.47 14.24 -13.32
CA ARG A 257 -8.79 14.65 -13.81
C ARG A 257 -9.37 13.71 -14.86
N SER A 258 -8.53 12.89 -15.50
CA SER A 258 -8.96 11.89 -16.50
C SER A 258 -9.79 10.74 -15.91
N GLY A 259 -9.83 10.57 -14.58
CA GLY A 259 -10.45 9.42 -13.93
C GLY A 259 -9.77 8.07 -14.20
N ASN A 260 -8.67 8.07 -14.97
CA ASN A 260 -7.92 6.89 -15.39
C ASN A 260 -6.42 7.11 -15.17
N GLN A 261 -5.86 6.39 -14.19
CA GLN A 261 -4.46 6.51 -13.77
C GLN A 261 -3.45 6.05 -14.84
N LEU A 262 -3.88 5.20 -15.79
CA LEU A 262 -3.05 4.72 -16.90
C LEU A 262 -3.05 5.66 -18.10
N PHE A 263 -3.93 6.68 -18.13
CA PHE A 263 -4.22 7.47 -19.32
C PHE A 263 -2.97 8.07 -19.97
N ALA A 264 -2.05 8.69 -19.22
CA ALA A 264 -0.90 9.35 -19.84
C ALA A 264 0.17 8.41 -20.41
N ASP A 265 0.25 7.17 -19.92
CA ASP A 265 1.35 6.26 -20.25
C ASP A 265 0.90 5.09 -21.12
N PHE A 266 -0.34 4.62 -20.96
CA PHE A 266 -0.82 3.49 -21.74
C PHE A 266 -1.27 3.96 -23.13
N GLN A 267 -0.48 3.61 -24.16
CA GLN A 267 -0.70 4.07 -25.53
C GLN A 267 -2.14 3.81 -26.03
N MET A 268 -2.72 2.67 -25.65
CA MET A 268 -4.09 2.28 -26.01
C MET A 268 -5.18 3.19 -25.41
N HIS A 269 -4.85 3.96 -24.37
CA HIS A 269 -5.77 4.86 -23.69
C HIS A 269 -5.61 6.31 -24.12
N ASN A 270 -4.55 6.67 -24.85
CA ASN A 270 -4.21 8.06 -25.23
C ASN A 270 -3.83 8.22 -26.70
N ALA A 271 -4.40 7.39 -27.57
CA ALA A 271 -4.22 7.48 -29.01
C ALA A 271 -4.56 8.89 -29.51
N ASN A 272 -3.64 9.52 -30.26
CA ASN A 272 -3.72 10.91 -30.71
C ASN A 272 -3.92 11.93 -29.57
N VAL A 273 -3.39 11.63 -28.38
CA VAL A 273 -3.30 12.56 -27.22
C VAL A 273 -1.84 12.71 -26.80
N PHE A 274 -1.19 11.61 -26.40
CA PHE A 274 0.26 11.54 -26.09
C PHE A 274 0.99 10.49 -26.94
N SER A 275 0.33 10.03 -27.99
CA SER A 275 0.87 9.08 -28.95
C SER A 275 0.29 9.28 -30.35
N ILE A 276 0.97 8.76 -31.37
CA ILE A 276 0.45 8.64 -32.73
C ILE A 276 0.77 7.25 -33.31
N LEU A 277 -0.04 6.83 -34.27
CA LEU A 277 0.26 5.74 -35.19
C LEU A 277 0.71 6.31 -36.55
N ASP A 278 1.88 5.85 -37.02
CA ASP A 278 2.36 6.01 -38.40
C ASP A 278 2.34 4.65 -39.11
N ASN A 279 1.37 4.48 -40.00
CA ASN A 279 1.10 3.24 -40.74
C ASN A 279 1.74 3.20 -42.13
N PHE A 280 2.49 4.25 -42.52
CA PHE A 280 3.13 4.38 -43.83
C PHE A 280 2.16 4.21 -45.03
N GLU A 281 0.96 4.75 -44.88
CA GLU A 281 -0.09 4.69 -45.89
C GLU A 281 0.21 5.54 -47.15
N TYR A 282 -0.12 4.99 -48.32
CA TYR A 282 -0.05 5.65 -49.62
C TYR A 282 -1.09 5.11 -50.61
N GLY A 283 -1.31 5.82 -51.71
CA GLY A 283 -2.24 5.41 -52.76
C GLY A 283 -3.62 6.04 -52.63
N ASP A 284 -4.66 5.29 -52.99
CA ASP A 284 -6.05 5.75 -52.94
C ASP A 284 -6.57 5.77 -51.49
N LYS A 285 -7.40 6.76 -51.13
CA LYS A 285 -7.98 6.87 -49.79
C LYS A 285 -9.08 5.82 -49.53
N GLU A 286 -9.72 5.31 -50.59
CA GLU A 286 -10.78 4.30 -50.45
C GLU A 286 -10.21 2.87 -50.33
N GLU A 287 -9.06 2.62 -50.95
CA GLU A 287 -8.34 1.34 -50.94
C GLU A 287 -6.84 1.60 -50.71
N PRO A 288 -6.45 1.96 -49.47
CA PRO A 288 -5.09 2.36 -49.16
C PRO A 288 -4.09 1.21 -49.28
N SER A 289 -2.89 1.53 -49.74
CA SER A 289 -1.72 0.67 -49.73
C SER A 289 -0.78 1.05 -48.58
N TYR A 290 0.02 0.10 -48.11
CA TYR A 290 0.92 0.26 -46.96
C TYR A 290 2.31 -0.23 -47.31
N LEU A 291 3.35 0.41 -46.77
CA LEU A 291 4.72 -0.03 -46.98
C LEU A 291 4.99 -1.37 -46.26
N ASP A 292 5.83 -2.20 -46.88
CA ASP A 292 6.32 -3.45 -46.29
C ASP A 292 7.58 -3.21 -45.44
N TYR A 293 8.39 -2.21 -45.80
CA TYR A 293 9.57 -1.83 -45.05
C TYR A 293 9.90 -0.34 -45.23
N ALA A 294 10.34 0.32 -44.16
CA ALA A 294 10.86 1.69 -44.19
C ALA A 294 11.73 1.99 -42.97
N LYS A 295 12.69 2.93 -43.12
CA LYS A 295 13.39 3.55 -41.99
C LYS A 295 12.89 4.97 -41.78
N ALA A 296 12.52 5.31 -40.55
CA ALA A 296 11.99 6.61 -40.19
C ALA A 296 12.63 7.16 -38.91
N SER A 297 12.64 8.49 -38.79
CA SER A 297 13.01 9.19 -37.54
C SER A 297 11.90 10.16 -37.18
N TYR A 298 11.62 10.29 -35.89
CA TYR A 298 10.52 11.08 -35.36
C TYR A 298 11.02 12.20 -34.46
N TYR A 299 10.38 13.35 -34.56
CA TYR A 299 10.64 14.51 -33.70
C TYR A 299 9.33 15.11 -33.22
N VAL A 300 9.22 15.37 -31.92
CA VAL A 300 8.00 15.90 -31.31
C VAL A 300 8.30 17.25 -30.67
N LEU A 301 7.44 18.24 -30.91
CA LEU A 301 7.45 19.56 -30.30
C LEU A 301 6.10 19.82 -29.63
N GLY A 302 6.08 20.21 -28.35
CA GLY A 302 4.85 20.43 -27.58
C GLY A 302 4.76 21.81 -26.94
N TRP A 303 3.60 22.46 -27.01
CA TRP A 303 3.37 23.75 -26.35
C TRP A 303 1.95 23.87 -25.77
N HIS A 304 1.79 24.73 -24.78
CA HIS A 304 0.47 25.07 -24.24
C HIS A 304 -0.31 25.94 -25.21
N TRP A 305 -1.56 25.55 -25.47
CA TRP A 305 -2.47 26.25 -26.37
C TRP A 305 -2.73 27.71 -25.94
N LYS A 306 -2.71 27.99 -24.63
CA LYS A 306 -2.77 29.33 -24.02
C LYS A 306 -1.57 29.59 -23.13
N ASP A 307 -1.21 30.86 -23.02
CA ASP A 307 -0.16 31.35 -22.14
C ASP A 307 -0.55 31.24 -20.65
N ALA A 308 -1.81 31.53 -20.30
CA ALA A 308 -2.29 31.49 -18.91
C ALA A 308 -2.30 30.10 -18.24
N VAL A 309 -2.18 29.01 -19.02
CA VAL A 309 -2.08 27.63 -18.52
C VAL A 309 -0.66 27.09 -18.54
N ASP A 310 0.30 27.86 -19.06
CA ASP A 310 1.73 27.53 -19.02
C ASP A 310 2.31 27.88 -17.63
N PRO A 311 2.87 26.89 -16.90
CA PRO A 311 3.26 27.09 -15.51
C PRO A 311 4.38 28.12 -15.33
N LEU A 312 5.33 28.20 -16.27
CA LEU A 312 6.43 29.18 -16.20
C LEU A 312 5.96 30.58 -16.58
N TRP A 313 4.96 30.69 -17.46
CA TRP A 313 4.39 31.98 -17.85
C TRP A 313 3.66 32.63 -16.67
N LYS A 314 2.85 31.83 -15.97
CA LYS A 314 2.03 32.29 -14.85
C LYS A 314 2.88 32.62 -13.62
N ALA A 315 3.82 31.75 -13.25
CA ALA A 315 4.70 31.98 -12.10
C ALA A 315 5.77 33.06 -12.36
N GLY A 316 6.25 33.20 -13.60
CA GLY A 316 7.33 34.11 -13.98
C GLY A 316 7.02 35.60 -13.79
N ALA A 317 5.75 35.98 -13.64
CA ALA A 317 5.36 37.35 -13.34
C ALA A 317 5.70 37.79 -11.90
N GLU A 318 5.71 36.86 -10.93
CA GLU A 318 5.84 37.19 -9.50
C GLU A 318 7.10 36.63 -8.84
N PHE A 319 7.59 35.50 -9.33
CA PHE A 319 8.72 34.75 -8.77
C PHE A 319 9.93 34.80 -9.68
N THR A 320 11.12 34.60 -9.09
CA THR A 320 12.37 34.52 -9.86
C THR A 320 12.38 33.25 -10.72
N HIS A 321 13.12 33.27 -11.83
CA HIS A 321 13.29 32.09 -12.69
C HIS A 321 13.82 30.90 -11.90
N GLY A 322 14.81 31.10 -11.03
CA GLY A 322 15.35 30.05 -10.16
C GLY A 322 14.34 29.47 -9.18
N GLU A 323 13.52 30.32 -8.54
CA GLU A 323 12.45 29.86 -7.63
C GLU A 323 11.40 29.00 -8.34
N ASN A 324 11.10 29.28 -9.62
CA ASN A 324 10.13 28.56 -10.45
C ASN A 324 10.70 27.25 -10.99
N LEU A 325 11.93 27.26 -11.51
CA LEU A 325 12.57 26.04 -11.99
C LEU A 325 12.74 25.03 -10.86
N GLN A 326 13.16 25.48 -9.68
CA GLN A 326 13.28 24.60 -8.53
C GLN A 326 11.92 24.00 -8.09
N SER A 327 10.84 24.79 -8.12
CA SER A 327 9.51 24.32 -7.73
C SER A 327 8.93 23.28 -8.70
N LEU A 328 9.40 23.31 -9.96
CA LEU A 328 9.04 22.39 -11.04
C LEU A 328 10.10 21.30 -11.29
N PHE A 329 11.03 21.07 -10.36
CA PHE A 329 12.07 20.04 -10.51
C PHE A 329 12.89 20.19 -11.80
N MET A 330 13.26 21.43 -12.17
CA MET A 330 14.04 21.75 -13.35
C MET A 330 15.39 22.38 -12.96
N THR A 331 16.38 22.24 -13.83
CA THR A 331 17.68 22.92 -13.69
C THR A 331 18.19 23.36 -15.07
N LEU A 332 18.67 24.59 -15.17
CA LEU A 332 19.24 25.13 -16.41
C LEU A 332 20.65 24.58 -16.62
N GLN A 333 20.91 23.97 -17.78
CA GLN A 333 22.23 23.44 -18.09
C GLN A 333 23.29 24.55 -18.18
N GLY A 334 24.50 24.23 -17.69
CA GLY A 334 25.61 25.18 -17.61
C GLY A 334 25.60 26.05 -16.35
N THR A 335 24.70 25.82 -15.40
CA THR A 335 24.58 26.58 -14.15
C THR A 335 24.72 25.68 -12.93
N ASP A 336 25.47 26.12 -11.91
CA ASP A 336 25.63 25.43 -10.62
C ASP A 336 25.94 26.42 -9.48
N GLU A 337 26.09 25.94 -8.24
CA GLU A 337 26.42 26.81 -7.09
C GLU A 337 27.78 27.53 -7.25
N ALA A 338 28.70 26.96 -8.03
CA ALA A 338 30.02 27.55 -8.29
C ALA A 338 29.99 28.58 -9.44
N ASN A 339 29.03 28.45 -10.36
CA ASN A 339 28.82 29.27 -11.55
C ASN A 339 27.33 29.68 -11.64
N PRO A 340 26.86 30.59 -10.77
CA PRO A 340 25.49 31.05 -10.81
C PRO A 340 25.24 31.91 -12.06
N ASP A 341 24.15 31.65 -12.76
CA ASP A 341 23.70 32.50 -13.89
C ASP A 341 22.75 33.60 -13.38
N PRO A 342 23.09 34.89 -13.58
CA PRO A 342 22.22 36.02 -13.21
C PRO A 342 20.81 35.98 -13.83
N TRP A 343 20.59 35.23 -14.90
CA TRP A 343 19.25 34.99 -15.45
C TRP A 343 18.32 34.38 -14.39
N MET A 344 18.84 33.52 -13.49
CA MET A 344 18.06 32.87 -12.44
C MET A 344 17.39 33.84 -11.46
N ASP A 345 17.93 35.05 -11.31
CA ASP A 345 17.40 36.09 -10.42
C ASP A 345 16.35 37.00 -11.09
N LEU A 346 16.14 36.86 -12.41
CA LEU A 346 15.19 37.66 -13.16
C LEU A 346 13.74 37.22 -12.90
N LYS A 347 12.82 38.17 -13.12
CA LYS A 347 11.37 37.97 -13.08
C LYS A 347 10.78 38.40 -14.42
N SER A 348 10.44 37.43 -15.24
CA SER A 348 9.78 37.63 -16.53
C SER A 348 9.01 36.37 -16.90
N GLN A 349 8.01 36.53 -17.76
CA GLN A 349 7.19 35.43 -18.22
C GLN A 349 7.96 34.61 -19.25
N ILE A 350 8.04 33.30 -19.05
CA ILE A 350 8.73 32.35 -19.93
C ILE A 350 7.70 31.37 -20.49
N ARG A 351 7.87 30.94 -21.74
CA ARG A 351 7.06 29.87 -22.35
C ARG A 351 7.82 28.54 -22.34
N ILE A 352 7.11 27.45 -22.08
CA ILE A 352 7.64 26.10 -22.23
C ILE A 352 7.49 25.64 -23.68
N LEU A 353 8.58 25.11 -24.24
CA LEU A 353 8.56 24.33 -25.47
C LEU A 353 9.15 22.94 -25.18
N CYS A 354 8.28 21.94 -25.08
CA CYS A 354 8.72 20.58 -24.84
C CYS A 354 9.22 19.95 -26.16
N HIS A 355 10.28 19.15 -26.13
CA HIS A 355 10.80 18.49 -27.32
C HIS A 355 11.42 17.10 -27.07
N GLY A 356 11.41 16.22 -28.08
CA GLY A 356 12.08 14.93 -28.01
C GLY A 356 12.20 14.24 -29.38
N CYS A 357 13.15 13.31 -29.50
CA CYS A 357 13.51 12.65 -30.76
C CYS A 357 13.62 11.12 -30.61
N MET A 358 13.40 10.42 -31.72
CA MET A 358 13.72 8.99 -31.86
C MET A 358 14.24 8.73 -33.28
N TYR A 359 15.50 8.32 -33.40
CA TYR A 359 16.20 8.11 -34.67
C TYR A 359 16.18 6.65 -35.14
N ASP A 360 16.27 6.48 -36.47
CA ASP A 360 16.50 5.20 -37.16
C ASP A 360 15.56 4.04 -36.76
N VAL A 361 14.26 4.33 -36.59
CA VAL A 361 13.21 3.31 -36.39
C VAL A 361 13.04 2.52 -37.68
N ALA A 362 13.20 1.20 -37.62
CA ALA A 362 12.96 0.33 -38.78
C ALA A 362 11.56 -0.30 -38.70
N TRP A 363 10.70 0.06 -39.64
CA TRP A 363 9.45 -0.61 -39.93
C TRP A 363 9.73 -1.80 -40.85
N ASP A 364 9.34 -3.00 -40.45
CA ASP A 364 9.34 -4.23 -41.26
C ASP A 364 8.03 -4.97 -40.97
N HIS A 365 7.23 -5.26 -42.00
CA HIS A 365 5.96 -5.95 -41.84
C HIS A 365 6.13 -7.45 -41.54
N GLU A 366 7.14 -8.09 -42.12
CA GLU A 366 7.28 -9.56 -42.10
C GLU A 366 8.19 -10.04 -40.97
N ASN A 367 9.21 -9.25 -40.62
CA ASN A 367 10.23 -9.68 -39.68
C ASN A 367 10.08 -9.01 -38.31
N LYS A 368 10.35 -9.79 -37.26
CA LYS A 368 10.44 -9.27 -35.90
C LYS A 368 11.72 -8.41 -35.77
N PRO A 369 11.70 -7.29 -35.02
CA PRO A 369 12.92 -6.54 -34.69
C PRO A 369 13.99 -7.45 -34.07
N LYS A 370 15.26 -7.09 -34.26
CA LYS A 370 16.38 -7.94 -33.80
C LYS A 370 16.35 -8.18 -32.29
N THR A 371 15.98 -7.16 -31.52
CA THR A 371 15.91 -7.25 -30.06
C THR A 371 14.50 -6.91 -29.57
N VAL A 372 13.85 -7.86 -28.89
CA VAL A 372 12.55 -7.64 -28.24
C VAL A 372 12.70 -8.00 -26.76
N PRO A 373 13.00 -7.03 -25.88
CA PRO A 373 13.31 -7.31 -24.47
C PRO A 373 12.21 -8.10 -23.76
N ALA A 374 10.94 -7.82 -24.09
CA ALA A 374 9.81 -8.53 -23.52
C ALA A 374 9.87 -10.05 -23.74
N ASP A 375 10.41 -10.54 -24.87
CA ASP A 375 10.56 -11.98 -25.09
C ASP A 375 11.52 -12.58 -24.05
N GLY A 376 12.69 -11.96 -23.86
CA GLY A 376 13.67 -12.41 -22.88
C GLY A 376 13.14 -12.33 -21.43
N PHE A 377 12.35 -11.31 -21.12
CA PHE A 377 11.71 -11.20 -19.80
C PHE A 377 10.61 -12.25 -19.60
N ASN A 378 9.86 -12.60 -20.65
CA ASN A 378 8.85 -13.65 -20.59
C ASN A 378 9.50 -15.02 -20.44
N ASP A 379 10.60 -15.27 -21.15
CA ASP A 379 11.43 -16.47 -21.01
C ASP A 379 11.95 -16.61 -19.58
N ARG A 380 12.48 -15.52 -19.00
CA ARG A 380 12.96 -15.46 -17.61
C ARG A 380 11.83 -15.77 -16.62
N LEU A 381 10.66 -15.16 -16.80
CA LEU A 381 9.50 -15.32 -15.92
C LEU A 381 8.97 -16.76 -15.92
N ARG A 382 9.07 -17.45 -17.06
CA ARG A 382 8.59 -18.82 -17.26
C ARG A 382 9.65 -19.89 -16.99
N ASP A 383 10.88 -19.53 -16.62
CA ASP A 383 11.94 -20.49 -16.35
C ASP A 383 11.66 -21.28 -15.06
N PRO A 384 11.42 -22.61 -15.13
CA PRO A 384 11.15 -23.42 -13.96
C PRO A 384 12.41 -23.79 -13.17
N LYS A 385 13.61 -23.59 -13.72
CA LYS A 385 14.88 -23.95 -13.06
C LYS A 385 15.30 -22.94 -12.01
N GLN A 386 14.95 -21.67 -12.24
CA GLN A 386 15.27 -20.56 -11.36
C GLN A 386 14.03 -19.69 -11.24
N ALA A 387 13.40 -19.65 -10.07
CA ALA A 387 12.14 -18.95 -9.92
C ALA A 387 12.26 -17.45 -10.27
N ALA A 388 11.38 -17.02 -11.19
CA ALA A 388 10.89 -15.65 -11.46
C ALA A 388 10.42 -14.88 -10.25
N VAL A 389 9.53 -15.55 -9.54
CA VAL A 389 8.51 -14.95 -8.70
C VAL A 389 8.87 -15.28 -7.27
N ALA A 390 8.84 -14.29 -6.39
CA ALA A 390 8.94 -14.45 -4.96
C ALA A 390 7.72 -13.81 -4.30
N VAL A 391 7.28 -14.36 -3.17
CA VAL A 391 6.17 -13.81 -2.41
C VAL A 391 6.57 -13.67 -0.95
N GLY A 392 6.36 -12.47 -0.40
CA GLY A 392 6.64 -12.13 0.98
C GLY A 392 5.65 -11.10 1.51
N THR A 393 5.72 -10.79 2.79
CA THR A 393 4.81 -9.84 3.46
C THR A 393 5.07 -8.39 3.05
N THR A 394 6.30 -8.10 2.63
CA THR A 394 6.76 -6.78 2.15
C THR A 394 7.71 -6.97 0.96
N PRO A 395 8.01 -5.91 0.19
CA PRO A 395 9.01 -6.00 -0.89
C PRO A 395 10.38 -6.47 -0.42
N MET A 396 10.80 -6.12 0.80
CA MET A 396 12.09 -6.54 1.37
C MET A 396 12.05 -8.04 1.73
N ASP A 397 10.97 -8.51 2.36
CA ASP A 397 10.80 -9.94 2.69
C ASP A 397 10.75 -10.80 1.42
N ALA A 398 10.06 -10.34 0.38
CA ALA A 398 10.03 -11.00 -0.92
C ALA A 398 11.41 -11.00 -1.61
N LEU A 399 12.18 -9.91 -1.48
CA LEU A 399 13.55 -9.82 -2.01
C LEU A 399 14.51 -10.76 -1.29
N LEU A 400 14.44 -10.85 0.04
CA LEU A 400 15.22 -11.81 0.81
C LEU A 400 14.88 -13.24 0.40
N ALA A 401 13.58 -13.58 0.29
CA ALA A 401 13.15 -14.90 -0.20
C ALA A 401 13.69 -15.20 -1.61
N TYR A 402 13.72 -14.20 -2.49
CA TYR A 402 14.30 -14.30 -3.82
C TYR A 402 15.81 -14.55 -3.80
N CYS A 403 16.57 -13.80 -2.99
CA CYS A 403 18.03 -13.94 -2.86
C CYS A 403 18.41 -15.28 -2.24
N HIS A 404 17.73 -15.70 -1.17
CA HIS A 404 17.94 -17.01 -0.51
C HIS A 404 17.75 -18.18 -1.47
N ALA A 405 16.73 -18.13 -2.33
CA ALA A 405 16.49 -19.17 -3.34
C ALA A 405 17.57 -19.22 -4.45
N ARG A 406 18.43 -18.19 -4.55
CA ARG A 406 19.41 -18.01 -5.63
C ARG A 406 20.87 -18.08 -5.19
N GLY A 407 21.17 -18.00 -3.89
CA GLY A 407 22.54 -17.99 -3.35
C GLY A 407 23.44 -19.14 -3.83
N ASP A 408 22.88 -20.25 -4.30
CA ASP A 408 23.60 -21.43 -4.82
C ASP A 408 23.61 -21.57 -6.35
N ALA A 409 23.01 -20.62 -7.11
CA ALA A 409 22.79 -20.77 -8.54
C ALA A 409 23.93 -20.15 -9.40
N SER A 410 24.66 -21.00 -10.14
CA SER A 410 25.70 -20.55 -11.10
C SER A 410 25.07 -19.85 -12.32
N GLY A 411 25.23 -18.53 -12.45
CA GLY A 411 24.77 -17.81 -13.65
C GLY A 411 24.67 -16.28 -13.59
N ASN A 412 24.81 -15.64 -12.42
CA ASN A 412 24.77 -14.18 -12.30
C ASN A 412 26.11 -13.54 -12.69
N SER A 413 26.09 -12.26 -13.09
CA SER A 413 27.33 -11.46 -13.13
C SER A 413 27.93 -11.38 -11.72
N GLU A 414 29.26 -11.28 -11.62
CA GLU A 414 29.96 -11.17 -10.32
C GLU A 414 29.37 -10.03 -9.47
N ASP A 415 28.98 -8.91 -10.11
CA ASP A 415 28.41 -7.74 -9.45
C ASP A 415 27.01 -7.99 -8.88
N VAL A 416 26.11 -8.67 -9.61
CA VAL A 416 24.75 -8.98 -9.12
C VAL A 416 24.82 -10.02 -8.00
N ALA A 417 25.70 -11.03 -8.12
CA ALA A 417 25.92 -11.99 -7.05
C ALA A 417 26.44 -11.32 -5.78
N LYS A 418 27.37 -10.36 -5.93
CA LYS A 418 27.87 -9.55 -4.81
C LYS A 418 26.77 -8.67 -4.20
N LEU A 419 25.92 -8.04 -5.01
CA LEU A 419 24.78 -7.25 -4.51
C LEU A 419 23.75 -8.12 -3.76
N GLU A 420 23.45 -9.32 -4.25
CA GLU A 420 22.59 -10.29 -3.56
C GLU A 420 23.23 -10.71 -2.22
N GLU A 421 24.55 -10.95 -2.19
CA GLU A 421 25.32 -11.24 -0.96
C GLU A 421 25.28 -10.05 0.03
N ASP A 422 25.52 -8.83 -0.44
CA ASP A 422 25.46 -7.60 0.35
C ASP A 422 24.06 -7.39 0.96
N ILE A 423 23.00 -7.70 0.21
CA ILE A 423 21.61 -7.63 0.69
C ILE A 423 21.32 -8.69 1.77
N LEU A 424 21.83 -9.92 1.59
CA LEU A 424 21.73 -10.94 2.64
C LEU A 424 22.55 -10.55 3.88
N ALA A 425 23.69 -9.88 3.70
CA ALA A 425 24.45 -9.31 4.81
C ALA A 425 23.67 -8.19 5.52
N LEU A 426 22.82 -7.42 4.83
CA LEU A 426 21.90 -6.46 5.48
C LEU A 426 20.89 -7.16 6.41
N GLU A 427 20.46 -8.38 6.09
CA GLU A 427 19.63 -9.19 6.99
C GLU A 427 20.40 -9.43 8.31
N SER A 428 21.68 -9.80 8.23
CA SER A 428 22.54 -9.99 9.39
C SER A 428 22.82 -8.68 10.17
N LEU A 429 22.80 -7.52 9.50
CA LEU A 429 22.91 -6.19 10.13
C LEU A 429 21.63 -5.79 10.87
N LEU A 430 20.46 -6.10 10.29
CA LEU A 430 19.18 -5.94 10.97
C LEU A 430 19.09 -6.86 12.18
N GLN A 431 19.64 -8.07 12.06
CA GLN A 431 19.78 -9.02 13.17
C GLN A 431 20.79 -8.53 14.22
N SER A 432 21.93 -7.94 13.86
CA SER A 432 23.04 -7.65 14.81
C SER A 432 23.02 -6.29 15.51
N ARG A 433 21.87 -5.60 15.54
CA ARG A 433 21.76 -4.26 16.15
C ARG A 433 22.06 -4.24 17.65
N ASP A 434 22.13 -5.41 18.29
CA ASP A 434 22.69 -5.61 19.62
C ASP A 434 23.69 -6.78 19.59
N ASP A 435 24.88 -6.59 20.16
CA ASP A 435 26.01 -7.55 20.14
C ASP A 435 25.73 -8.87 20.90
N GLY A 436 24.54 -9.02 21.50
CA GLY A 436 24.08 -10.22 22.18
C GLY A 436 23.14 -11.06 21.33
N VAL A 437 23.24 -12.40 21.44
CA VAL A 437 22.32 -13.38 20.82
C VAL A 437 20.83 -13.04 21.04
N GLU A 438 20.51 -12.39 22.16
CA GLU A 438 19.16 -11.97 22.54
C GLU A 438 18.65 -10.75 21.78
N GLY A 439 19.48 -9.73 21.53
CA GLY A 439 19.07 -8.56 20.74
C GLY A 439 18.83 -8.91 19.26
N GLN A 440 19.47 -9.98 18.77
CA GLN A 440 19.20 -10.50 17.43
C GLN A 440 17.84 -11.19 17.31
N ARG A 441 17.37 -11.81 18.39
CA ARG A 441 16.03 -12.42 18.46
C ARG A 441 14.95 -11.35 18.54
N GLU A 442 15.14 -10.33 19.37
CA GLU A 442 14.24 -9.17 19.48
C GLU A 442 14.08 -8.41 18.14
N ALA A 443 15.19 -8.24 17.41
CA ALA A 443 15.16 -7.62 16.08
C ALA A 443 14.36 -8.46 15.06
N LYS A 444 14.48 -9.79 15.11
CA LYS A 444 13.74 -10.71 14.24
C LYS A 444 12.23 -10.61 14.48
N ASP A 445 11.79 -10.60 15.74
CA ASP A 445 10.38 -10.45 16.09
C ASP A 445 9.85 -9.05 15.69
N SER A 446 10.69 -8.02 15.80
CA SER A 446 10.34 -6.66 15.37
C SER A 446 10.14 -6.52 13.86
N VAL A 447 10.80 -7.34 13.03
CA VAL A 447 10.58 -7.36 11.56
C VAL A 447 9.20 -7.94 11.22
N TYR A 448 8.66 -8.88 12.00
CA TYR A 448 7.30 -9.39 11.80
C TYR A 448 6.24 -8.29 11.95
N ASN A 449 6.48 -7.27 12.79
CA ASN A 449 5.60 -6.11 12.95
C ASN A 449 5.49 -5.24 11.68
N TRP A 450 6.32 -5.46 10.66
CA TRP A 450 6.20 -4.80 9.36
C TRP A 450 5.28 -5.55 8.38
N SER A 451 4.80 -6.74 8.77
CA SER A 451 3.84 -7.55 8.00
C SER A 451 2.39 -7.07 8.13
N TYR A 452 2.16 -6.03 8.93
CA TYR A 452 0.84 -5.51 9.28
C TYR A 452 0.76 -4.01 9.02
N ASP A 453 -0.38 -3.59 8.47
CA ASP A 453 -0.72 -2.20 8.25
C ASP A 453 -1.19 -1.58 9.56
N ARG A 454 -0.84 -0.30 9.75
CA ARG A 454 -1.11 0.42 10.99
C ARG A 454 -2.16 1.48 10.76
N SER A 455 -3.21 1.44 11.57
CA SER A 455 -4.20 2.51 11.64
C SER A 455 -4.10 3.25 12.99
N PRO A 456 -4.32 4.58 13.01
CA PRO A 456 -4.14 5.38 14.22
C PRO A 456 -4.97 4.88 15.41
N GLY A 457 -4.33 4.73 16.57
CA GLY A 457 -4.97 4.29 17.81
C GLY A 457 -5.87 5.36 18.45
N GLY A 458 -5.53 6.63 18.24
CA GLY A 458 -6.16 7.78 18.90
C GLY A 458 -5.12 8.68 19.58
N THR A 459 -5.61 9.62 20.37
CA THR A 459 -4.78 10.58 21.12
C THR A 459 -4.93 10.36 22.62
N ARG A 460 -3.82 10.43 23.36
CA ARG A 460 -3.81 10.46 24.81
C ARG A 460 -2.99 11.65 25.31
N TYR A 461 -3.43 12.22 26.42
CA TYR A 461 -2.83 13.37 27.07
C TYR A 461 -2.13 12.96 28.37
N PHE A 462 -0.95 13.55 28.62
CA PHE A 462 -0.13 13.35 29.82
C PHE A 462 0.55 14.67 30.22
N PHE A 463 1.07 14.78 31.45
CA PHE A 463 1.79 15.99 31.89
C PHE A 463 3.27 15.93 31.42
N ALA A 464 3.76 17.01 30.83
CA ALA A 464 5.16 17.11 30.39
C ALA A 464 6.14 17.08 31.57
N GLU A 465 7.32 16.49 31.38
CA GLU A 465 8.41 16.58 32.35
C GLU A 465 8.94 18.02 32.45
N ALA A 466 9.13 18.52 33.67
CA ALA A 466 9.71 19.84 33.87
C ALA A 466 11.21 19.84 33.50
N ASP A 467 11.63 20.75 32.62
CA ASP A 467 13.02 20.96 32.16
C ASP A 467 14.04 21.33 33.26
N ASP A 468 13.60 21.38 34.52
CA ASP A 468 14.41 21.86 35.64
C ASP A 468 15.32 20.73 36.18
N LYS A 469 16.49 20.58 35.56
CA LYS A 469 17.58 19.64 35.91
C LYS A 469 18.13 19.79 37.35
N SER A 470 17.51 20.59 38.21
CA SER A 470 18.03 20.95 39.53
C SER A 470 17.39 20.18 40.70
N THR A 471 16.26 19.48 40.50
CA THR A 471 15.67 18.58 41.51
C THR A 471 15.07 17.32 40.87
N ASN A 472 15.83 16.22 40.81
CA ASN A 472 15.43 14.91 40.24
C ASN A 472 14.33 14.18 41.06
N GLN A 473 13.19 14.81 41.33
CA GLN A 473 11.99 14.09 41.77
C GLN A 473 10.78 14.61 40.99
N PRO A 474 10.09 13.75 40.21
CA PRO A 474 8.80 14.07 39.64
C PRO A 474 7.87 14.55 40.76
N LYS A 475 7.36 15.77 40.64
CA LYS A 475 6.40 16.29 41.61
C LYS A 475 5.01 15.79 41.21
N GLU A 476 4.38 15.01 42.09
CA GLU A 476 2.99 14.57 41.91
C GLU A 476 2.08 15.80 41.66
N PRO A 477 1.30 15.83 40.56
CA PRO A 477 0.38 16.93 40.26
C PRO A 477 -0.71 17.09 41.33
N ASP A 478 -1.38 18.24 41.34
CA ASP A 478 -2.54 18.46 42.19
C ASP A 478 -3.62 17.39 41.92
N PRO A 479 -4.25 16.77 42.93
CA PRO A 479 -5.31 15.76 42.74
C PRO A 479 -6.45 16.21 41.81
N LEU A 480 -6.79 17.51 41.81
CA LEU A 480 -7.80 18.07 40.90
C LEU A 480 -7.31 18.11 39.45
N ALA A 481 -6.01 18.29 39.23
CA ALA A 481 -5.39 18.22 37.91
C ALA A 481 -5.38 16.76 37.40
N ILE A 482 -5.10 15.79 38.28
CA ILE A 482 -5.18 14.34 37.96
C ILE A 482 -6.62 13.93 37.57
N GLN A 483 -7.64 14.41 38.30
CA GLN A 483 -9.03 14.16 37.91
C GLN A 483 -9.39 14.81 36.58
N SER A 484 -8.88 16.03 36.32
CA SER A 484 -9.15 16.77 35.08
C SER A 484 -8.53 16.09 33.85
N ILE A 485 -7.29 15.59 33.95
CA ILE A 485 -6.64 14.88 32.85
C ILE A 485 -7.26 13.50 32.60
N ASN A 486 -7.71 12.80 33.65
CA ASN A 486 -8.48 11.57 33.50
C ASN A 486 -9.78 11.81 32.73
N GLN A 487 -10.53 12.85 33.09
CA GLN A 487 -11.73 13.24 32.35
C GLN A 487 -11.42 13.59 30.89
N LEU A 488 -10.32 14.30 30.63
CA LEU A 488 -9.87 14.62 29.27
C LEU A 488 -9.58 13.36 28.45
N ASN A 489 -8.83 12.41 28.99
CA ASN A 489 -8.49 11.16 28.31
C ASN A 489 -9.71 10.27 28.05
N LEU A 490 -10.65 10.20 29.00
CA LEU A 490 -11.92 9.48 28.81
C LEU A 490 -12.76 10.11 27.68
N THR A 491 -12.86 11.45 27.66
CA THR A 491 -13.59 12.18 26.62
C THR A 491 -12.92 12.00 25.25
N GLN A 492 -11.58 12.07 25.19
CA GLN A 492 -10.81 11.85 23.96
C GLN A 492 -10.97 10.42 23.42
N ALA A 493 -10.94 9.40 24.27
CA ALA A 493 -11.13 8.01 23.86
C ALA A 493 -12.50 7.77 23.21
N LEU A 494 -13.57 8.37 23.78
CA LEU A 494 -14.91 8.31 23.19
C LEU A 494 -14.99 9.09 21.86
N LEU A 495 -14.33 10.26 21.77
CA LEU A 495 -14.25 11.05 20.53
C LEU A 495 -13.57 10.25 19.41
N ASP A 496 -12.42 9.64 19.70
CA ASP A 496 -11.67 8.83 18.73
C ASP A 496 -12.50 7.63 18.24
N SER A 497 -13.25 6.97 19.15
CA SER A 497 -14.16 5.89 18.75
C SER A 497 -15.34 6.37 17.91
N CYS A 498 -15.91 7.54 18.19
CA CYS A 498 -16.97 8.13 17.36
C CYS A 498 -16.45 8.42 15.94
N ASN A 499 -15.24 8.99 15.83
CA ASN A 499 -14.61 9.29 14.53
C ASN A 499 -14.38 8.02 13.69
N ARG A 500 -13.87 6.94 14.30
CA ARG A 500 -13.71 5.65 13.61
C ARG A 500 -15.04 5.05 13.16
N ALA A 501 -16.05 5.04 14.04
CA ALA A 501 -17.38 4.53 13.71
C ALA A 501 -18.05 5.34 12.58
N MET A 502 -17.81 6.67 12.53
CA MET A 502 -18.33 7.53 11.48
C MET A 502 -17.81 7.11 10.09
N LEU A 503 -16.52 6.81 9.94
CA LEU A 503 -15.94 6.39 8.65
C LEU A 503 -16.63 5.14 8.09
N GLN A 504 -16.89 4.13 8.94
CA GLN A 504 -17.62 2.93 8.51
C GLN A 504 -19.03 3.27 8.03
N TYR A 505 -19.81 4.05 8.79
CA TYR A 505 -21.20 4.35 8.40
C TYR A 505 -21.30 5.22 7.14
N ARG A 506 -20.30 6.06 6.87
CA ARG A 506 -20.21 6.80 5.60
C ARG A 506 -20.02 5.85 4.42
N TRP A 507 -19.15 4.84 4.57
CA TRP A 507 -19.01 3.77 3.58
C TRP A 507 -20.26 2.89 3.49
N ASP A 508 -20.94 2.59 4.60
CA ASP A 508 -22.19 1.82 4.57
C ASP A 508 -23.29 2.52 3.76
N MET A 509 -23.37 3.87 3.84
CA MET A 509 -24.28 4.66 2.98
C MET A 509 -23.92 4.50 1.50
N PHE A 510 -22.64 4.53 1.15
CA PHE A 510 -22.17 4.27 -0.20
C PHE A 510 -22.47 2.83 -0.65
N SER A 511 -22.20 1.84 0.20
CA SER A 511 -22.49 0.42 -0.08
C SER A 511 -23.98 0.19 -0.32
N LEU A 512 -24.85 0.83 0.47
CA LEU A 512 -26.31 0.76 0.29
C LEU A 512 -26.73 1.36 -1.07
N TRP A 513 -26.18 2.53 -1.42
CA TRP A 513 -26.42 3.15 -2.73
C TRP A 513 -25.94 2.26 -3.88
N TRP A 514 -24.74 1.69 -3.78
CA TRP A 514 -24.17 0.82 -4.80
C TRP A 514 -25.01 -0.44 -5.00
N LYS A 515 -25.43 -1.11 -3.93
CA LYS A 515 -26.30 -2.30 -4.01
C LYS A 515 -27.64 -1.97 -4.68
N TYR A 516 -28.24 -0.82 -4.35
CA TYR A 516 -29.47 -0.37 -5.02
C TYR A 516 -29.25 -0.14 -6.52
N ALA A 517 -28.20 0.61 -6.87
CA ALA A 517 -27.88 0.96 -8.26
C ALA A 517 -27.50 -0.26 -9.12
N SER A 518 -26.72 -1.20 -8.57
CA SER A 518 -26.23 -2.38 -9.31
C SER A 518 -27.22 -3.53 -9.36
N ASP A 519 -27.93 -3.86 -8.27
CA ASP A 519 -28.79 -5.05 -8.20
C ASP A 519 -30.16 -4.83 -8.83
N LEU A 520 -30.77 -3.65 -8.59
CA LEU A 520 -32.14 -3.33 -9.00
C LEU A 520 -32.17 -2.40 -10.23
N GLY A 521 -31.16 -1.54 -10.38
CA GLY A 521 -31.11 -0.44 -11.35
C GLY A 521 -32.28 0.55 -11.21
N GLN A 522 -32.44 1.47 -12.17
CA GLN A 522 -33.50 2.51 -12.18
C GLN A 522 -34.95 1.97 -12.35
N SER A 523 -35.25 0.73 -11.94
CA SER A 523 -36.56 0.14 -12.20
C SER A 523 -37.60 0.52 -11.12
N ASP A 524 -38.31 1.63 -11.36
CA ASP A 524 -39.54 2.03 -10.64
C ASP A 524 -40.68 0.99 -10.68
N ASN A 525 -40.47 -0.14 -11.35
CA ASN A 525 -41.49 -1.16 -11.64
C ASN A 525 -41.42 -2.40 -10.72
N GLN A 526 -40.58 -2.43 -9.68
CA GLN A 526 -40.57 -3.51 -8.68
C GLN A 526 -41.11 -3.06 -7.33
N GLY A 527 -41.71 -4.00 -6.59
CA GLY A 527 -42.70 -3.72 -5.54
C GLY A 527 -42.26 -2.75 -4.43
N ASN A 528 -43.23 -1.96 -3.94
CA ASN A 528 -43.08 -0.96 -2.88
C ASN A 528 -42.27 -1.45 -1.66
N ASP A 529 -42.34 -2.75 -1.34
CA ASP A 529 -41.72 -3.33 -0.14
C ASP A 529 -40.17 -3.30 -0.17
N GLN A 530 -39.52 -3.46 -1.33
CA GLN A 530 -38.05 -3.39 -1.41
C GLN A 530 -37.54 -1.96 -1.29
N ASN A 531 -38.17 -1.01 -1.98
CA ASN A 531 -37.82 0.41 -1.87
C ASN A 531 -38.02 0.92 -0.44
N GLU A 532 -39.08 0.48 0.25
CA GLU A 532 -39.31 0.82 1.65
C GLU A 532 -38.24 0.21 2.59
N ALA A 533 -37.70 -0.98 2.29
CA ALA A 533 -36.58 -1.54 3.05
C ALA A 533 -35.28 -0.72 2.90
N PHE A 534 -34.92 -0.35 1.67
CA PHE A 534 -33.76 0.53 1.41
C PHE A 534 -33.96 1.91 2.06
N LYS A 535 -35.16 2.46 1.98
CA LYS A 535 -35.50 3.76 2.59
C LYS A 535 -35.40 3.73 4.11
N ALA A 536 -35.86 2.66 4.75
CA ALA A 536 -35.71 2.45 6.18
C ALA A 536 -34.22 2.37 6.57
N GLU A 537 -33.43 1.64 5.79
CA GLU A 537 -32.00 1.45 6.04
C GLU A 537 -31.19 2.74 5.82
N ALA A 538 -31.44 3.47 4.72
CA ALA A 538 -30.86 4.79 4.49
C ALA A 538 -31.25 5.78 5.60
N GLY A 539 -32.48 5.70 6.11
CA GLY A 539 -32.93 6.48 7.28
C GLY A 539 -32.18 6.11 8.56
N ARG A 540 -31.90 4.83 8.78
CA ARG A 540 -31.14 4.32 9.93
C ARG A 540 -29.69 4.79 9.88
N ILE A 541 -29.01 4.63 8.74
CA ILE A 541 -27.61 5.04 8.56
C ILE A 541 -27.46 6.56 8.69
N SER A 542 -28.30 7.34 8.01
CA SER A 542 -28.25 8.82 8.11
C SER A 542 -28.49 9.32 9.53
N SER A 543 -29.44 8.72 10.27
CA SER A 543 -29.67 9.05 11.68
C SER A 543 -28.46 8.76 12.57
N ARG A 544 -27.73 7.67 12.30
CA ARG A 544 -26.48 7.33 12.99
C ARG A 544 -25.37 8.32 12.67
N ILE A 545 -25.17 8.67 11.40
CA ILE A 545 -24.15 9.65 10.99
C ILE A 545 -24.43 11.01 11.63
N ASN A 546 -25.66 11.52 11.52
CA ASN A 546 -26.04 12.82 12.10
C ASN A 546 -25.90 12.83 13.64
N GLY A 547 -26.27 11.72 14.30
CA GLY A 547 -26.08 11.54 15.73
C GLY A 547 -24.61 11.55 16.14
N LEU A 548 -23.76 10.85 15.38
CA LEU A 548 -22.31 10.82 15.59
C LEU A 548 -21.69 12.20 15.34
N GLN A 549 -22.01 12.89 14.25
CA GLN A 549 -21.52 14.24 13.97
C GLN A 549 -21.86 15.22 15.09
N THR A 550 -23.11 15.17 15.58
CA THR A 550 -23.52 15.99 16.73
C THR A 550 -22.71 15.64 17.98
N ARG A 551 -22.48 14.35 18.24
CA ARG A 551 -21.71 13.88 19.40
C ARG A 551 -20.24 14.24 19.29
N ILE A 552 -19.64 14.13 18.11
CA ILE A 552 -18.25 14.53 17.82
C ILE A 552 -18.07 16.01 18.14
N GLY A 553 -18.90 16.90 17.59
CA GLY A 553 -18.80 18.34 17.87
C GLY A 553 -18.99 18.70 19.35
N GLN A 554 -19.84 17.97 20.07
CA GLN A 554 -19.97 18.11 21.54
C GLN A 554 -18.69 17.70 22.27
N LEU A 555 -18.11 16.55 21.93
CA LEU A 555 -16.91 16.01 22.57
C LEU A 555 -15.68 16.86 22.25
N GLU A 556 -15.52 17.34 21.01
CA GLU A 556 -14.47 18.28 20.62
C GLU A 556 -14.55 19.58 21.43
N SER A 557 -15.75 20.12 21.58
CA SER A 557 -15.99 21.32 22.42
C SER A 557 -15.63 21.06 23.89
N GLN A 558 -15.92 19.85 24.41
CA GLN A 558 -15.54 19.45 25.77
C GLN A 558 -14.02 19.31 25.92
N VAL A 559 -13.35 18.66 24.96
CA VAL A 559 -11.88 18.54 24.92
C VAL A 559 -11.23 19.91 24.91
N ALA A 560 -11.67 20.81 24.04
CA ALA A 560 -11.17 22.19 23.97
C ALA A 560 -11.39 22.96 25.28
N THR A 561 -12.55 22.77 25.93
CA THR A 561 -12.85 23.38 27.23
C THR A 561 -11.92 22.87 28.34
N LEU A 562 -11.67 21.56 28.37
CA LEU A 562 -10.77 20.94 29.34
C LEU A 562 -9.33 21.38 29.14
N LEU A 563 -8.84 21.43 27.88
CA LEU A 563 -7.51 21.94 27.55
C LEU A 563 -7.34 23.43 27.88
N GLY A 564 -8.43 24.22 27.85
CA GLY A 564 -8.44 25.62 28.29
C GLY A 564 -8.33 25.82 29.81
N ASN A 565 -8.41 24.75 30.60
CA ASN A 565 -8.26 24.82 32.05
C ASN A 565 -6.80 25.05 32.44
N SER A 566 -6.54 26.05 33.30
CA SER A 566 -5.19 26.34 33.81
C SER A 566 -4.55 25.16 34.55
N LEU A 567 -5.33 24.21 35.08
CA LEU A 567 -4.83 22.98 35.70
C LEU A 567 -4.13 22.04 34.69
N LEU A 568 -4.44 22.16 33.40
CA LEU A 568 -3.90 21.32 32.32
C LEU A 568 -2.90 22.08 31.42
N ALA A 569 -2.37 23.22 31.88
CA ALA A 569 -1.53 24.09 31.06
C ALA A 569 -0.18 23.47 30.62
N THR A 570 0.28 22.40 31.30
CA THR A 570 1.53 21.68 31.00
C THR A 570 1.28 20.31 30.36
N VAL A 571 0.06 20.07 29.86
CA VAL A 571 -0.30 18.81 29.22
C VAL A 571 0.21 18.77 27.77
N GLU A 572 0.77 17.63 27.40
CA GLU A 572 1.15 17.30 26.03
C GLU A 572 0.33 16.11 25.52
N SER A 573 0.25 15.96 24.20
CA SER A 573 -0.43 14.84 23.55
C SER A 573 0.57 13.84 22.98
N THR A 574 0.19 12.57 23.04
CA THR A 574 0.87 11.44 22.41
C THR A 574 -0.15 10.56 21.69
N SER A 575 0.32 9.69 20.80
CA SER A 575 -0.51 8.71 20.11
C SER A 575 -0.77 7.48 20.97
N GLU A 576 -2.03 7.04 21.07
CA GLU A 576 -2.36 5.71 21.60
C GLU A 576 -1.80 4.60 20.70
N PRO A 577 -1.56 3.39 21.23
CA PRO A 577 -1.08 2.27 20.43
C PRO A 577 -1.99 1.99 19.24
N VAL A 578 -1.39 1.77 18.07
CA VAL A 578 -2.07 1.61 16.79
C VAL A 578 -2.92 0.33 16.74
N PHE A 579 -3.90 0.30 15.84
CA PHE A 579 -4.56 -0.93 15.42
C PHE A 579 -3.81 -1.52 14.23
N TYR A 580 -3.74 -2.84 14.17
CA TYR A 580 -3.06 -3.62 13.13
C TYR A 580 -4.08 -4.31 12.23
N GLY A 581 -3.85 -4.27 10.92
CA GLY A 581 -4.53 -5.09 9.92
C GLY A 581 -3.50 -5.93 9.15
N GLY A 582 -3.91 -7.11 8.65
CA GLY A 582 -3.04 -7.89 7.77
C GLY A 582 -2.72 -7.13 6.48
N ASN A 583 -1.50 -7.29 5.96
CA ASN A 583 -1.15 -6.79 4.63
C ASN A 583 -1.55 -7.80 3.55
N ASP A 584 -1.94 -7.30 2.38
CA ASP A 584 -2.01 -8.13 1.18
C ASP A 584 -0.62 -8.72 0.87
N PRO A 585 -0.52 -10.00 0.45
CA PRO A 585 0.76 -10.62 0.10
C PRO A 585 1.48 -9.81 -0.99
N THR A 586 2.79 -9.60 -0.86
CA THR A 586 3.61 -8.88 -1.83
C THR A 586 4.35 -9.82 -2.76
N VAL A 587 4.17 -9.62 -4.07
CA VAL A 587 4.91 -10.35 -5.12
C VAL A 587 6.11 -9.52 -5.57
N LEU A 588 7.25 -10.18 -5.73
CA LEU A 588 8.44 -9.67 -6.39
C LEU A 588 8.77 -10.52 -7.62
N ILE A 589 9.17 -9.87 -8.71
CA ILE A 589 9.60 -10.51 -9.95
C ILE A 589 11.04 -10.10 -10.20
N GLY A 590 11.95 -11.07 -10.19
CA GLY A 590 13.38 -10.82 -10.41
C GLY A 590 13.80 -11.00 -11.86
N GLY A 591 14.77 -10.19 -12.30
CA GLY A 591 15.30 -10.19 -13.66
C GLY A 591 14.50 -9.36 -14.67
N ILE A 592 13.59 -8.49 -14.20
CA ILE A 592 12.79 -7.60 -15.05
C ILE A 592 12.98 -6.16 -14.57
N PRO A 593 13.55 -5.27 -15.39
CA PRO A 593 13.81 -3.89 -14.99
C PRO A 593 12.52 -3.04 -14.97
N SER A 594 12.56 -1.97 -14.19
CA SER A 594 11.59 -0.88 -14.28
C SER A 594 11.62 -0.23 -15.67
N GLY A 595 10.47 0.29 -16.11
CA GLY A 595 10.37 1.06 -17.35
C GLY A 595 10.88 2.50 -17.23
N TRP A 596 11.00 3.01 -16.00
CA TRP A 596 11.40 4.38 -15.73
C TRP A 596 12.89 4.59 -15.93
N ALA A 597 13.26 5.77 -16.45
CA ALA A 597 14.66 6.16 -16.60
C ALA A 597 15.38 6.20 -15.22
N LEU A 598 16.68 5.89 -15.21
CA LEU A 598 17.49 5.85 -13.99
C LEU A 598 17.54 7.22 -13.29
N ASP A 599 17.52 8.29 -14.08
CA ASP A 599 17.52 9.70 -13.66
C ASP A 599 16.09 10.28 -13.50
N TYR A 600 15.04 9.44 -13.46
CA TYR A 600 13.66 9.94 -13.42
C TYR A 600 13.35 10.80 -12.17
N LEU A 601 13.98 10.50 -11.02
CA LEU A 601 13.84 11.27 -9.78
C LEU A 601 14.80 12.46 -9.67
N ASP A 602 15.64 12.70 -10.67
CA ASP A 602 16.50 13.88 -10.72
C ASP A 602 15.73 15.11 -11.24
N ASN A 603 16.37 16.28 -11.17
CA ASN A 603 15.83 17.49 -11.80
C ASN A 603 16.00 17.38 -13.32
N LEU A 604 14.96 17.77 -14.06
CA LEU A 604 14.98 17.80 -15.52
C LEU A 604 15.93 18.90 -16.03
N ALA A 605 16.87 18.52 -16.89
CA ALA A 605 17.88 19.43 -17.42
C ALA A 605 17.32 20.22 -18.62
N ILE A 606 16.92 21.47 -18.38
CA ILE A 606 16.37 22.35 -19.41
C ILE A 606 17.48 23.17 -20.09
N ARG A 607 17.18 23.67 -21.30
CA ARG A 607 18.12 24.47 -22.10
C ARG A 607 17.50 25.78 -22.57
N ALA A 608 18.33 26.79 -22.76
CA ALA A 608 17.97 28.01 -23.49
C ALA A 608 18.08 27.78 -25.02
N PRO A 609 17.36 28.54 -25.87
CA PRO A 609 17.39 28.33 -27.32
C PRO A 609 18.79 28.46 -27.93
N TYR A 610 19.62 29.37 -27.41
CA TYR A 610 20.99 29.56 -27.87
C TYR A 610 21.94 28.44 -27.44
N GLN A 611 21.54 27.53 -26.54
CA GLN A 611 22.36 26.39 -26.10
C GLN A 611 22.22 25.16 -27.02
N THR A 612 21.33 25.20 -28.02
CA THR A 612 21.11 24.11 -28.99
C THR A 612 22.32 23.89 -29.92
N ILE A 613 22.50 22.63 -30.35
CA ILE A 613 23.54 22.25 -31.31
C ILE A 613 23.21 22.83 -32.68
N THR A 614 24.18 23.53 -33.26
CA THR A 614 24.05 24.15 -34.58
C THR A 614 24.61 23.26 -35.69
N SER A 615 24.11 23.41 -36.91
CA SER A 615 24.65 22.76 -38.11
C SER A 615 25.33 23.79 -39.00
N ASP A 616 26.57 23.53 -39.42
CA ASP A 616 27.28 24.32 -40.45
C ASP A 616 26.78 24.02 -41.87
N GLN A 617 25.92 23.01 -42.03
CA GLN A 617 25.30 22.65 -43.31
C GLN A 617 23.90 23.23 -43.44
N ASP A 618 23.57 23.68 -44.66
CA ASP A 618 22.21 24.10 -45.03
C ASP A 618 21.22 22.94 -44.84
N LEU A 619 20.03 23.26 -44.31
CA LEU A 619 18.95 22.30 -44.18
C LEU A 619 18.49 21.81 -45.57
N PRO A 620 18.15 20.51 -45.73
CA PRO A 620 17.52 20.00 -46.94
C PRO A 620 16.28 20.81 -47.32
N SER A 621 16.02 20.99 -48.61
CA SER A 621 14.90 21.81 -49.11
C SER A 621 13.53 21.37 -48.55
N ASN A 622 13.32 20.07 -48.43
CA ASN A 622 12.09 19.48 -47.90
C ASN A 622 11.92 19.82 -46.40
N LEU A 623 13.00 19.70 -45.62
CA LEU A 623 13.00 20.05 -44.20
C LEU A 623 12.83 21.56 -43.99
N ASN A 624 13.46 22.40 -44.81
CA ASN A 624 13.30 23.85 -44.73
C ASN A 624 11.84 24.29 -45.04
N THR A 625 11.17 23.58 -45.94
CA THR A 625 9.74 23.78 -46.24
C THR A 625 8.87 23.45 -45.03
N ILE A 626 9.12 22.29 -44.39
CA ILE A 626 8.41 21.91 -43.16
C ILE A 626 8.72 22.90 -42.03
N SER A 627 9.98 23.31 -41.84
CA SER A 627 10.36 24.31 -40.84
C SER A 627 9.61 25.62 -41.04
N SER A 628 9.52 26.10 -42.28
CA SER A 628 8.76 27.33 -42.61
C SER A 628 7.26 27.17 -42.32
N LEU A 629 6.71 25.97 -42.55
CA LEU A 629 5.32 25.67 -42.23
C LEU A 629 5.09 25.64 -40.71
N VAL A 630 6.00 25.04 -39.93
CA VAL A 630 5.96 25.04 -38.46
C VAL A 630 6.02 26.48 -37.93
N GLU A 631 6.93 27.31 -38.43
CA GLU A 631 7.03 28.73 -38.06
C GLU A 631 5.71 29.49 -38.27
N ASN A 632 4.97 29.19 -39.34
CA ASN A 632 3.67 29.83 -39.64
C ASN A 632 2.51 29.35 -38.76
N LYS A 633 2.66 28.21 -38.06
CA LYS A 633 1.59 27.60 -37.26
C LYS A 633 1.79 27.78 -35.74
N LEU A 634 3.01 28.08 -35.30
CA LEU A 634 3.34 28.30 -33.90
C LEU A 634 3.07 29.75 -33.45
N PRO A 635 2.84 29.98 -32.13
CA PRO A 635 2.93 31.31 -31.54
C PRO A 635 4.28 31.98 -31.84
N THR A 636 4.26 33.28 -32.15
CA THR A 636 5.46 34.03 -32.59
C THR A 636 6.67 33.86 -31.68
N VAL A 637 6.46 33.85 -30.35
CA VAL A 637 7.51 33.69 -29.33
C VAL A 637 8.25 32.34 -29.44
N LEU A 638 7.61 31.30 -29.96
CA LEU A 638 8.18 29.95 -30.06
C LEU A 638 8.91 29.67 -31.38
N THR A 639 8.73 30.52 -32.39
CA THR A 639 9.19 30.24 -33.77
C THR A 639 10.71 30.08 -33.89
N ALA A 640 11.49 30.99 -33.29
CA ALA A 640 12.96 30.93 -33.31
C ALA A 640 13.50 29.69 -32.58
N ALA A 641 12.92 29.36 -31.43
CA ALA A 641 13.27 28.17 -30.65
C ALA A 641 12.94 26.87 -31.41
N ALA A 642 11.77 26.79 -32.03
CA ALA A 642 11.36 25.65 -32.84
C ALA A 642 12.29 25.44 -34.05
N LYS A 643 12.70 26.51 -34.73
CA LYS A 643 13.67 26.44 -35.84
C LYS A 643 15.03 25.92 -35.38
N ALA A 644 15.53 26.39 -34.23
CA ALA A 644 16.79 25.93 -33.65
C ALA A 644 16.72 24.43 -33.33
N LEU A 645 15.63 24.00 -32.72
CA LEU A 645 15.35 22.59 -32.41
C LEU A 645 15.23 21.70 -33.66
N ILE A 646 14.56 22.15 -34.73
CA ILE A 646 14.48 21.40 -36.00
C ILE A 646 15.86 21.27 -36.64
N THR A 647 16.68 22.31 -36.53
CA THR A 647 18.06 22.30 -37.03
C THR A 647 18.93 21.32 -36.23
N GLU A 648 18.79 21.31 -34.91
CA GLU A 648 19.44 20.35 -34.02
C GLU A 648 19.01 18.91 -34.32
N PHE A 649 17.70 18.67 -34.52
CA PHE A 649 17.18 17.34 -34.90
C PHE A 649 17.86 16.81 -36.18
N HIS A 650 18.07 17.69 -37.15
CA HIS A 650 18.86 17.35 -38.33
C HIS A 650 20.31 17.06 -37.94
N ALA A 651 20.99 17.94 -37.20
CA ALA A 651 22.40 17.81 -36.84
C ALA A 651 22.75 16.52 -36.10
N LEU A 652 21.93 16.12 -35.12
CA LEU A 652 22.19 14.99 -34.21
C LEU A 652 21.82 13.61 -34.76
N ARG A 653 21.25 13.55 -35.97
CA ARG A 653 20.91 12.27 -36.61
C ARG A 653 22.14 11.36 -36.71
N PRO A 654 22.00 10.03 -36.65
CA PRO A 654 23.10 9.11 -36.95
C PRO A 654 23.71 9.41 -38.33
N GLY A 655 25.04 9.59 -38.36
CA GLY A 655 25.76 10.02 -39.57
C GLY A 655 25.59 11.50 -39.96
N GLY A 656 24.88 12.29 -39.14
CA GLY A 656 25.01 13.75 -39.12
C GLY A 656 26.42 14.12 -38.65
N ASN A 657 26.99 15.19 -39.18
CA ASN A 657 28.38 15.59 -38.91
C ASN A 657 28.59 16.14 -37.48
N ASP A 658 27.95 15.56 -36.48
CA ASP A 658 28.21 15.87 -35.09
C ASP A 658 29.66 15.51 -34.73
N SER A 659 30.32 16.42 -34.03
CA SER A 659 31.71 16.26 -33.62
C SER A 659 31.88 15.32 -32.42
N GLY A 660 30.76 14.85 -31.85
CA GLY A 660 30.69 13.99 -30.66
C GLY A 660 31.01 14.74 -29.36
N LYS A 661 31.17 16.06 -29.42
CA LYS A 661 31.30 16.96 -28.28
C LYS A 661 30.54 18.25 -28.57
N PRO A 662 29.75 18.78 -27.62
CA PRO A 662 29.08 20.04 -27.83
C PRO A 662 30.12 21.18 -27.82
N GLY A 663 29.89 22.20 -28.65
CA GLY A 663 30.71 23.42 -28.66
C GLY A 663 30.59 24.21 -27.34
N GLU A 664 31.44 25.22 -27.16
CA GLU A 664 31.39 26.09 -25.97
C GLU A 664 30.01 26.77 -25.83
N GLY A 665 29.42 26.67 -24.63
CA GLY A 665 28.08 27.20 -24.35
C GLY A 665 26.92 26.42 -24.98
N LYS A 666 27.19 25.28 -25.63
CA LYS A 666 26.19 24.37 -26.19
C LYS A 666 26.07 23.12 -25.34
N PHE A 667 24.89 22.51 -25.33
CA PHE A 667 24.65 21.28 -24.59
C PHE A 667 23.72 20.35 -25.35
N TYR A 668 24.00 19.05 -25.28
CA TYR A 668 23.09 18.03 -25.81
C TYR A 668 21.79 17.98 -25.00
N PRO A 669 20.66 17.63 -25.64
CA PRO A 669 19.43 17.37 -24.90
C PRO A 669 19.62 16.19 -23.94
N GLN A 670 18.92 16.20 -22.81
CA GLN A 670 19.09 15.20 -21.74
C GLN A 670 19.04 13.74 -22.23
N PHE A 671 18.15 13.43 -23.19
CA PHE A 671 17.99 12.06 -23.70
C PHE A 671 18.89 11.72 -24.90
N HIS A 672 19.82 12.58 -25.29
CA HIS A 672 20.89 12.26 -26.24
C HIS A 672 22.15 11.82 -25.47
N ASP A 673 22.04 10.67 -24.81
CA ASP A 673 23.12 10.05 -24.05
C ASP A 673 22.96 8.53 -24.00
N GLN A 674 23.87 7.86 -23.28
CA GLN A 674 23.88 6.42 -23.07
C GLN A 674 23.56 6.04 -21.61
N LEU A 675 22.79 6.86 -20.88
CA LEU A 675 22.44 6.61 -19.47
C LEU A 675 21.36 5.50 -19.36
N THR A 676 21.77 4.28 -19.68
CA THR A 676 20.98 3.06 -19.66
C THR A 676 21.85 1.91 -19.14
N THR A 677 21.23 0.85 -18.62
CA THR A 677 21.96 -0.31 -18.08
C THR A 677 22.73 -1.10 -19.16
N ASP A 678 22.41 -0.90 -20.44
CA ASP A 678 23.05 -1.54 -21.59
C ASP A 678 23.84 -0.57 -22.48
N GLU A 679 24.16 0.63 -21.96
CA GLU A 679 24.93 1.69 -22.63
C GLU A 679 24.37 2.07 -24.02
N ARG A 680 23.08 1.86 -24.27
CA ARG A 680 22.43 2.26 -25.53
C ARG A 680 22.05 3.73 -25.49
N TRP A 681 22.01 4.33 -26.68
CA TRP A 681 21.47 5.68 -26.85
C TRP A 681 19.97 5.73 -26.53
N ARG A 682 19.54 6.69 -25.70
CA ARG A 682 18.11 6.83 -25.32
C ARG A 682 17.24 7.36 -26.46
N ASP A 683 17.82 8.08 -27.41
CA ASP A 683 17.13 8.68 -28.57
C ASP A 683 17.35 7.94 -29.90
N GLN A 684 18.02 6.78 -29.88
CA GLN A 684 18.19 5.92 -31.05
C GLN A 684 17.47 4.60 -30.84
N TRP A 685 16.70 4.17 -31.85
CA TRP A 685 15.88 2.97 -31.72
C TRP A 685 16.71 1.68 -31.66
N GLY A 686 17.84 1.62 -32.37
CA GLY A 686 18.82 0.54 -32.21
C GLY A 686 18.35 -0.88 -32.59
N ASP A 687 17.33 -1.00 -33.45
CA ASP A 687 16.70 -2.29 -33.79
C ASP A 687 16.13 -3.05 -32.57
N ARG A 688 15.53 -2.28 -31.65
CA ARG A 688 15.07 -2.74 -30.35
C ARG A 688 13.68 -2.20 -30.00
N GLN A 689 12.77 -3.10 -29.64
CA GLN A 689 11.47 -2.69 -29.08
C GLN A 689 11.62 -2.05 -27.69
N PRO A 690 10.81 -1.02 -27.37
CA PRO A 690 10.73 -0.48 -26.03
C PRO A 690 10.17 -1.52 -25.03
N TRP A 691 10.40 -1.27 -23.75
CA TRP A 691 9.80 -2.04 -22.65
C TRP A 691 9.54 -1.09 -21.49
N PHE A 692 8.27 -0.97 -21.10
CA PHE A 692 7.87 -0.12 -19.98
C PHE A 692 6.67 -0.76 -19.26
N PRO A 693 6.88 -1.60 -18.23
CA PRO A 693 5.80 -2.25 -17.51
C PRO A 693 4.96 -1.21 -16.75
N LEU A 694 3.63 -1.25 -16.90
CA LEU A 694 2.69 -0.30 -16.30
C LEU A 694 1.89 -0.91 -15.16
N TYR A 695 1.42 -2.14 -15.32
CA TYR A 695 0.60 -2.81 -14.32
C TYR A 695 0.75 -4.33 -14.43
N ALA A 696 0.46 -5.01 -13.32
CA ALA A 696 0.31 -6.45 -13.26
C ALA A 696 -1.16 -6.82 -12.99
N GLU A 697 -1.63 -7.88 -13.61
CA GLU A 697 -2.93 -8.49 -13.33
C GLU A 697 -2.73 -9.89 -12.78
N TRP A 698 -3.40 -10.19 -11.67
CA TRP A 698 -3.27 -11.45 -10.98
C TRP A 698 -4.62 -12.11 -10.77
N GLU A 699 -4.61 -13.44 -10.73
CA GLU A 699 -5.72 -14.29 -10.29
C GLU A 699 -5.14 -15.40 -9.43
N VAL A 700 -5.74 -15.64 -8.27
CA VAL A 700 -5.35 -16.69 -7.34
C VAL A 700 -6.55 -17.53 -6.95
N GLU A 701 -6.27 -18.79 -6.64
CA GLU A 701 -7.22 -19.72 -6.04
C GLU A 701 -6.90 -19.83 -4.55
N TYR A 702 -7.78 -19.31 -3.71
CA TYR A 702 -7.71 -19.41 -2.27
C TYR A 702 -8.60 -20.55 -1.78
N THR A 703 -8.05 -21.45 -0.97
CA THR A 703 -8.78 -22.52 -0.29
C THR A 703 -8.81 -22.23 1.21
N HIS A 704 -10.02 -22.08 1.75
CA HIS A 704 -10.22 -21.88 3.17
C HIS A 704 -10.04 -23.20 3.93
N ILE A 705 -9.27 -23.18 5.02
CA ILE A 705 -8.99 -24.35 5.84
C ILE A 705 -9.81 -24.22 7.13
N PRO A 706 -10.49 -25.25 7.64
CA PRO A 706 -11.27 -25.13 8.88
C PRO A 706 -10.44 -24.59 10.04
N PHE A 707 -11.00 -23.66 10.83
CA PHE A 707 -10.29 -23.04 11.95
C PHE A 707 -9.82 -24.07 13.01
N GLU A 708 -10.53 -25.21 13.13
CA GLU A 708 -10.19 -26.32 14.03
C GLU A 708 -8.84 -26.99 13.72
N PHE A 709 -8.28 -26.76 12.53
CA PHE A 709 -6.98 -27.29 12.16
C PHE A 709 -5.85 -26.34 12.55
N TRP A 710 -6.14 -25.16 13.09
CA TRP A 710 -5.13 -24.16 13.45
C TRP A 710 -4.87 -24.13 14.95
N SER A 711 -3.60 -24.12 15.33
CA SER A 711 -3.15 -23.98 16.72
C SER A 711 -1.91 -23.09 16.79
N LEU A 712 -1.76 -22.33 17.88
CA LEU A 712 -0.54 -21.59 18.16
C LEU A 712 0.50 -22.51 18.81
N ASP A 713 1.57 -22.84 18.09
CA ASP A 713 2.63 -23.73 18.58
C ASP A 713 3.99 -23.36 17.97
N GLU A 714 5.05 -24.02 18.42
CA GLU A 714 6.40 -23.90 17.91
C GLU A 714 6.57 -24.73 16.63
N HIS A 715 6.38 -24.08 15.49
CA HIS A 715 6.50 -24.71 14.18
C HIS A 715 7.80 -24.31 13.47
N THR A 716 8.45 -25.25 12.80
CA THR A 716 9.52 -24.95 11.84
C THR A 716 8.92 -24.46 10.52
N ALA A 717 9.47 -23.39 9.95
CA ALA A 717 9.20 -23.04 8.56
C ALA A 717 10.03 -23.93 7.63
N ARG A 718 9.56 -24.16 6.39
CA ARG A 718 10.20 -25.06 5.41
C ARG A 718 11.70 -24.79 5.22
N HIS A 719 12.12 -23.53 5.33
CA HIS A 719 13.50 -23.08 5.12
C HIS A 719 14.18 -22.53 6.38
N SER A 720 13.61 -22.75 7.57
CA SER A 720 14.19 -22.32 8.86
C SER A 720 14.44 -23.52 9.77
N GLU A 721 15.70 -23.70 10.19
CA GLU A 721 16.05 -24.70 11.22
C GLU A 721 15.49 -24.32 12.60
N ASN A 722 15.29 -23.02 12.85
CA ASN A 722 14.76 -22.53 14.11
C ASN A 722 13.23 -22.66 14.13
N LYS A 723 12.71 -23.20 15.24
CA LYS A 723 11.28 -23.17 15.56
C LYS A 723 10.85 -21.72 15.80
N LEU A 724 9.66 -21.38 15.31
CA LEU A 724 9.04 -20.08 15.53
C LEU A 724 7.65 -20.32 16.11
N VAL A 725 7.30 -19.54 17.13
CA VAL A 725 5.93 -19.52 17.65
C VAL A 725 5.04 -18.87 16.61
N ARG A 726 4.12 -19.64 16.05
CA ARG A 726 3.18 -19.15 15.03
C ARG A 726 1.96 -20.04 14.97
N TYR A 727 0.92 -19.55 14.31
CA TYR A 727 -0.19 -20.42 13.97
C TYR A 727 0.22 -21.38 12.86
N GLY A 728 0.10 -22.67 13.13
CA GLY A 728 0.28 -23.73 12.15
C GLY A 728 -0.90 -24.68 12.11
N ILE A 729 -0.87 -25.50 11.08
CA ILE A 729 -1.85 -26.54 10.80
C ILE A 729 -1.50 -27.76 11.63
N THR A 730 -2.36 -28.08 12.59
CA THR A 730 -2.34 -29.28 13.42
C THR A 730 -3.65 -30.02 13.19
N VAL A 731 -3.61 -31.04 12.33
CA VAL A 731 -4.80 -31.82 12.00
C VAL A 731 -5.24 -32.64 13.22
N PRO A 732 -6.49 -32.51 13.70
CA PRO A 732 -7.00 -33.35 14.78
C PRO A 732 -6.93 -34.84 14.40
N SER A 733 -6.22 -35.64 15.19
CA SER A 733 -6.06 -37.07 14.93
C SER A 733 -5.85 -37.89 16.19
N ASP A 734 -6.46 -39.08 16.24
CA ASP A 734 -6.21 -40.10 17.28
C ASP A 734 -4.90 -40.90 17.02
N SER A 735 -4.21 -40.63 15.91
CA SER A 735 -2.98 -41.31 15.49
C SER A 735 -1.74 -40.54 15.96
N GLU A 736 -0.68 -41.25 16.37
CA GLU A 736 0.61 -40.64 16.76
C GLU A 736 1.22 -39.77 15.65
N THR A 737 0.94 -40.08 14.38
CA THR A 737 1.26 -39.23 13.23
C THR A 737 -0.04 -38.72 12.59
N PRO A 738 -0.33 -37.42 12.64
CA PRO A 738 -1.51 -36.85 12.01
C PRO A 738 -1.42 -37.01 10.48
N PRO A 739 -2.56 -37.21 9.78
CA PRO A 739 -2.55 -37.29 8.32
C PRO A 739 -2.18 -35.92 7.71
N PRO A 740 -1.60 -35.91 6.51
CA PRO A 740 -1.31 -34.67 5.80
C PRO A 740 -2.61 -33.93 5.43
N LEU A 741 -2.50 -32.61 5.25
CA LEU A 741 -3.64 -31.70 5.06
C LEU A 741 -4.55 -32.12 3.89
N TRP A 742 -3.98 -32.48 2.74
CA TRP A 742 -4.75 -32.89 1.55
C TRP A 742 -5.66 -34.12 1.81
N ASP A 743 -5.21 -35.05 2.65
CA ASP A 743 -6.01 -36.22 3.04
C ASP A 743 -7.02 -35.86 4.13
N ALA A 744 -6.63 -35.02 5.09
CA ALA A 744 -7.48 -34.57 6.18
C ALA A 744 -8.68 -33.75 5.69
N LEU A 745 -8.45 -32.78 4.80
CA LEU A 745 -9.50 -31.94 4.21
C LEU A 745 -10.50 -32.77 3.42
N SER A 746 -10.02 -33.73 2.63
CA SER A 746 -10.87 -34.65 1.87
C SER A 746 -11.81 -35.44 2.79
N ARG A 747 -11.33 -35.86 3.97
CA ARG A 747 -12.16 -36.56 4.97
C ARG A 747 -13.11 -35.62 5.72
N TRP A 748 -12.66 -34.41 6.05
CA TRP A 748 -13.45 -33.40 6.75
C TRP A 748 -14.66 -32.94 5.94
N GLN A 749 -14.46 -32.71 4.64
CA GLN A 749 -15.49 -32.18 3.75
C GLN A 749 -16.53 -33.25 3.33
N GLY A 750 -16.15 -34.53 3.33
CA GLY A 750 -17.02 -35.62 2.90
C GLY A 750 -17.46 -35.43 1.44
N ASP A 751 -18.77 -35.37 1.20
CA ASP A 751 -19.34 -35.15 -0.14
C ASP A 751 -19.45 -33.66 -0.53
N LYS A 752 -19.16 -32.72 0.39
CA LYS A 752 -19.25 -31.28 0.12
C LYS A 752 -18.09 -30.81 -0.74
N LYS A 753 -18.32 -29.79 -1.56
CA LYS A 753 -17.23 -29.13 -2.31
C LYS A 753 -16.28 -28.39 -1.35
N GLN A 754 -15.01 -28.29 -1.74
CA GLN A 754 -14.04 -27.50 -1.01
C GLN A 754 -14.44 -26.02 -1.01
N ASP A 755 -14.12 -25.31 0.07
CA ASP A 755 -14.36 -23.87 0.18
C ASP A 755 -13.27 -23.10 -0.58
N ILE A 756 -13.51 -22.91 -1.87
CA ILE A 756 -12.57 -22.29 -2.81
C ILE A 756 -13.10 -20.93 -3.27
N ARG A 757 -12.20 -19.96 -3.34
CA ARG A 757 -12.42 -18.60 -3.83
C ARG A 757 -11.43 -18.31 -4.95
N VAL A 758 -11.94 -17.81 -6.08
CA VAL A 758 -11.09 -17.20 -7.09
C VAL A 758 -11.08 -15.70 -6.84
N LEU A 759 -9.91 -15.16 -6.54
CA LEU A 759 -9.70 -13.74 -6.28
C LEU A 759 -8.83 -13.18 -7.40
N SER A 760 -9.04 -11.92 -7.76
CA SER A 760 -8.29 -11.27 -8.82
C SER A 760 -8.17 -9.78 -8.59
N GLY A 761 -7.11 -9.17 -9.09
CA GLY A 761 -6.89 -7.74 -9.02
C GLY A 761 -5.91 -7.24 -10.08
N ARG A 762 -5.82 -5.90 -10.18
CA ARG A 762 -4.84 -5.17 -11.00
C ARG A 762 -4.04 -4.26 -10.09
N VAL A 763 -2.73 -4.25 -10.27
CA VAL A 763 -1.84 -3.41 -9.47
C VAL A 763 -0.89 -2.64 -10.35
N LEU A 764 -0.76 -1.35 -10.08
CA LEU A 764 0.11 -0.45 -10.84
C LEU A 764 1.58 -0.66 -10.46
N ILE A 765 2.44 -0.65 -11.48
CA ILE A 765 3.89 -0.72 -11.31
C ILE A 765 4.39 0.72 -11.20
N LEU A 766 4.55 1.16 -9.96
CA LEU A 766 5.05 2.50 -9.66
C LEU A 766 6.60 2.52 -9.71
N PRO A 767 7.23 3.67 -10.00
CA PRO A 767 8.69 3.81 -9.94
C PRO A 767 9.25 3.58 -8.52
N GLN A 768 8.41 3.83 -7.52
CA GLN A 768 8.79 4.00 -6.12
C GLN A 768 9.46 2.79 -5.44
N PRO A 769 9.10 1.52 -5.68
CA PRO A 769 9.66 0.41 -4.89
C PRO A 769 11.18 0.24 -5.05
N SER A 770 11.72 0.40 -6.26
CA SER A 770 13.17 0.32 -6.51
C SER A 770 13.92 1.49 -5.86
N PHE A 771 13.39 2.72 -6.00
CA PHE A 771 13.97 3.91 -5.37
C PHE A 771 13.82 3.90 -3.83
N ALA A 772 12.71 3.35 -3.31
CA ALA A 772 12.44 3.24 -1.88
C ALA A 772 13.41 2.29 -1.21
N LEU A 773 13.86 1.23 -1.87
CA LEU A 773 14.89 0.33 -1.32
C LEU A 773 16.21 1.09 -1.11
N GLY A 774 16.69 1.82 -2.13
CA GLY A 774 17.89 2.65 -2.01
C GLY A 774 17.79 3.70 -0.90
N ALA A 775 16.63 4.36 -0.78
CA ALA A 775 16.38 5.32 0.30
C ALA A 775 16.35 4.65 1.68
N LYS A 776 15.70 3.48 1.81
CA LYS A 776 15.65 2.71 3.07
C LYS A 776 17.03 2.21 3.49
N ILE A 777 17.85 1.73 2.56
CA ILE A 777 19.23 1.31 2.84
C ILE A 777 20.09 2.50 3.23
N LYS A 778 19.94 3.64 2.53
CA LYS A 778 20.63 4.88 2.91
C LYS A 778 20.22 5.34 4.31
N GLN A 779 18.94 5.28 4.65
CA GLN A 779 18.43 5.60 5.99
C GLN A 779 18.97 4.60 7.04
N LEU A 780 19.02 3.31 6.72
CA LEU A 780 19.62 2.28 7.56
C LEU A 780 21.09 2.60 7.86
N PHE A 781 21.87 2.96 6.84
CA PHE A 781 23.28 3.35 7.01
C PHE A 781 23.46 4.65 7.79
N GLN A 782 22.56 5.62 7.63
CA GLN A 782 22.60 6.87 8.40
C GLN A 782 22.23 6.66 9.88
N ASN A 783 21.32 5.73 10.16
CA ASN A 783 20.83 5.43 11.50
C ASN A 783 21.70 4.41 12.26
N THR A 784 22.70 3.82 11.61
CA THR A 784 23.56 2.78 12.20
C THR A 784 24.99 3.30 12.38
N PRO A 785 25.60 3.18 13.59
CA PRO A 785 26.98 3.61 13.82
C PRO A 785 27.98 2.97 12.85
N PRO A 786 28.98 3.72 12.32
CA PRO A 786 29.98 3.17 11.39
C PRO A 786 30.74 1.96 11.93
N SER A 787 30.98 1.89 13.25
CA SER A 787 31.69 0.78 13.90
C SER A 787 30.96 -0.56 13.86
N ILE A 788 29.63 -0.55 13.71
CA ILE A 788 28.80 -1.76 13.54
C ILE A 788 28.74 -2.09 12.05
N LEU A 789 28.48 -1.07 11.21
CA LEU A 789 28.41 -1.24 9.76
C LEU A 789 29.69 -1.86 9.19
N ASP A 790 30.87 -1.38 9.58
CA ASP A 790 32.15 -1.88 9.07
C ASP A 790 32.49 -3.34 9.47
N GLN A 791 31.76 -3.94 10.42
CA GLN A 791 31.94 -5.35 10.79
C GLN A 791 31.27 -6.31 9.81
N TYR A 792 30.15 -5.90 9.21
CA TYR A 792 29.33 -6.73 8.33
C TYR A 792 29.37 -6.27 6.88
N LEU A 793 29.42 -4.95 6.65
CA LEU A 793 29.50 -4.35 5.33
C LEU A 793 30.50 -3.18 5.33
N PRO A 794 31.76 -3.41 4.91
CA PRO A 794 32.79 -2.38 4.80
C PRO A 794 32.29 -1.16 4.03
N LYS A 795 32.86 0.02 4.31
CA LYS A 795 32.47 1.27 3.63
C LYS A 795 32.50 1.17 2.10
N GLU A 796 33.49 0.50 1.53
CA GLU A 796 33.61 0.29 0.08
C GLU A 796 32.41 -0.47 -0.48
N ASP A 797 31.99 -1.56 0.19
CA ASP A 797 30.84 -2.36 -0.22
C ASP A 797 29.51 -1.63 0.01
N ARG A 798 29.42 -0.79 1.06
CA ARG A 798 28.26 0.11 1.27
C ARG A 798 28.11 1.13 0.15
N ASP A 799 29.21 1.78 -0.23
CA ASP A 799 29.23 2.76 -1.31
C ASP A 799 28.93 2.07 -2.65
N ASN A 800 29.45 0.85 -2.86
CA ASN A 800 29.14 -0.01 -4.02
C ASN A 800 27.66 -0.41 -4.08
N LEU A 801 27.08 -0.87 -2.97
CA LEU A 801 25.66 -1.22 -2.89
C LEU A 801 24.79 -0.01 -3.22
N LEU A 802 25.05 1.16 -2.62
CA LEU A 802 24.27 2.37 -2.90
C LEU A 802 24.42 2.84 -4.36
N ALA A 803 25.61 2.68 -4.96
CA ALA A 803 25.86 3.07 -6.34
C ALA A 803 25.16 2.14 -7.35
N ASN A 804 25.10 0.84 -7.05
CA ASN A 804 24.66 -0.19 -7.99
C ASN A 804 23.30 -0.80 -7.64
N ILE A 805 22.61 -0.35 -6.59
CA ILE A 805 21.30 -0.89 -6.23
C ILE A 805 20.26 -0.76 -7.33
N SER A 806 20.37 0.28 -8.17
CA SER A 806 19.52 0.49 -9.33
C SER A 806 19.75 -0.52 -10.45
N GLU A 807 20.86 -1.28 -10.42
CA GLU A 807 21.13 -2.36 -11.37
C GLU A 807 20.31 -3.62 -11.06
N LEU A 808 19.83 -3.76 -9.81
CA LEU A 808 18.94 -4.85 -9.43
C LEU A 808 17.61 -4.71 -10.15
N SER A 809 17.45 -5.52 -11.20
CA SER A 809 16.25 -5.55 -12.02
C SER A 809 15.17 -6.37 -11.34
N TYR A 810 14.31 -5.72 -10.55
CA TYR A 810 13.12 -6.34 -9.98
C TYR A 810 11.89 -5.43 -10.05
N LEU A 811 10.72 -6.06 -10.11
CA LEU A 811 9.41 -5.42 -9.93
C LEU A 811 8.81 -5.94 -8.64
N SER A 812 8.17 -5.09 -7.84
CA SER A 812 7.47 -5.54 -6.63
C SER A 812 6.14 -4.85 -6.46
N SER A 813 5.12 -5.61 -6.06
CA SER A 813 3.77 -5.09 -5.89
C SER A 813 2.98 -5.91 -4.86
N PRO A 814 2.24 -5.29 -3.94
CA PRO A 814 1.23 -6.01 -3.16
C PRO A 814 0.16 -6.58 -4.09
N LEU A 815 -0.44 -7.73 -3.76
CA LEU A 815 -1.63 -8.27 -4.42
C LEU A 815 -2.87 -7.50 -3.96
N SER A 816 -2.89 -6.19 -4.23
CA SER A 816 -3.95 -5.28 -3.78
C SER A 816 -5.34 -5.80 -4.15
N GLY A 817 -6.20 -5.90 -3.15
CA GLY A 817 -7.56 -6.43 -3.26
C GLY A 817 -7.72 -7.88 -2.82
N PHE A 818 -6.65 -8.56 -2.37
CA PHE A 818 -6.72 -9.94 -1.89
C PHE A 818 -7.64 -10.04 -0.66
N MET A 819 -7.36 -9.27 0.41
CA MET A 819 -8.20 -9.26 1.60
C MET A 819 -9.58 -8.65 1.33
N SER A 820 -9.64 -7.59 0.51
CA SER A 820 -10.91 -6.96 0.07
C SER A 820 -11.86 -8.00 -0.57
N GLY A 821 -11.35 -8.87 -1.45
CA GLY A 821 -12.15 -9.92 -2.08
C GLY A 821 -12.66 -10.99 -1.12
N LEU A 822 -11.93 -11.28 -0.03
CA LEU A 822 -12.37 -12.18 1.04
C LEU A 822 -13.47 -11.58 1.91
N VAL A 823 -13.53 -10.25 2.04
CA VAL A 823 -14.66 -9.54 2.67
C VAL A 823 -15.73 -9.11 1.67
N THR A 824 -15.71 -9.66 0.45
CA THR A 824 -16.69 -9.42 -0.64
C THR A 824 -16.74 -7.97 -1.14
N GLN A 825 -15.60 -7.29 -1.15
CA GLN A 825 -15.40 -5.96 -1.71
C GLN A 825 -14.45 -6.02 -2.92
N ALA A 826 -14.57 -5.04 -3.83
CA ALA A 826 -13.73 -4.91 -5.01
C ALA A 826 -13.00 -3.56 -5.06
N GLU A 827 -11.79 -3.60 -5.59
CA GLU A 827 -11.00 -2.44 -5.99
C GLU A 827 -11.17 -2.22 -7.50
N GLY A 828 -11.15 -0.96 -7.94
CA GLY A 828 -11.25 -0.63 -9.35
C GLY A 828 -11.69 0.81 -9.60
N SER A 829 -11.62 1.23 -10.86
CA SER A 829 -12.10 2.55 -11.27
C SER A 829 -13.60 2.46 -11.53
N HIS A 830 -14.43 3.13 -10.73
CA HIS A 830 -15.90 3.02 -10.77
C HIS A 830 -16.60 4.37 -10.61
N LEU A 831 -17.91 4.41 -10.88
CA LEU A 831 -18.73 5.60 -10.66
C LEU A 831 -18.89 5.90 -9.17
N LYS A 832 -18.67 7.17 -8.80
CA LYS A 832 -19.00 7.69 -7.47
C LYS A 832 -20.28 8.53 -7.53
N PRO A 833 -21.15 8.47 -6.51
CA PRO A 833 -22.38 9.29 -6.46
C PRO A 833 -22.09 10.78 -6.25
N GLU A 834 -20.86 11.10 -5.81
CA GLU A 834 -20.38 12.45 -5.59
C GLU A 834 -19.37 12.84 -6.67
N ASN A 835 -19.52 14.05 -7.19
CA ASN A 835 -18.55 14.70 -8.06
C ASN A 835 -17.67 15.63 -7.23
N LYS A 836 -16.36 15.35 -7.25
CA LYS A 836 -15.36 16.07 -6.47
C LYS A 836 -14.52 16.94 -7.38
N VAL A 837 -14.48 18.24 -7.07
CA VAL A 837 -13.73 19.24 -7.81
C VAL A 837 -12.68 19.85 -6.90
N VAL A 838 -11.44 19.95 -7.40
CA VAL A 838 -10.35 20.67 -6.74
C VAL A 838 -10.12 21.95 -7.51
N GLY A 839 -10.33 23.09 -6.85
CA GLY A 839 -10.15 24.41 -7.45
C GLY A 839 -9.50 25.41 -6.50
N PRO A 840 -9.42 26.69 -6.91
CA PRO A 840 -8.87 27.77 -6.07
C PRO A 840 -9.63 27.97 -4.75
N ASP A 841 -10.93 27.65 -4.73
CA ASP A 841 -11.82 27.83 -3.57
C ASP A 841 -11.76 26.70 -2.55
N GLY A 842 -11.06 25.60 -2.83
CA GLY A 842 -11.13 24.41 -1.99
C GLY A 842 -11.32 23.12 -2.77
N GLU A 843 -11.45 22.05 -2.00
CA GLU A 843 -12.12 20.84 -2.45
C GLU A 843 -13.63 21.05 -2.27
N SER A 844 -14.42 20.83 -3.33
CA SER A 844 -15.87 20.80 -3.25
C SER A 844 -16.38 19.44 -3.72
N SER A 845 -17.31 18.87 -2.95
CA SER A 845 -18.03 17.64 -3.30
C SER A 845 -19.49 17.97 -3.50
N SER A 846 -20.07 17.55 -4.61
CA SER A 846 -21.50 17.70 -4.89
C SER A 846 -22.09 16.40 -5.39
N VAL A 847 -23.23 16.00 -4.83
CA VAL A 847 -23.96 14.80 -5.26
C VAL A 847 -24.48 14.98 -6.69
N LEU A 848 -24.30 13.97 -7.52
CA LEU A 848 -24.82 13.94 -8.88
C LEU A 848 -26.35 13.79 -8.86
N THR A 849 -27.07 14.65 -9.58
CA THR A 849 -28.54 14.57 -9.66
C THR A 849 -29.01 13.21 -10.19
N ALA A 850 -28.26 12.62 -11.13
CA ALA A 850 -28.57 11.30 -11.67
C ALA A 850 -28.37 10.15 -10.66
N ALA A 851 -27.61 10.37 -9.58
CA ALA A 851 -27.36 9.36 -8.55
C ALA A 851 -28.42 9.32 -7.44
N THR A 852 -29.36 10.28 -7.41
CA THR A 852 -30.41 10.32 -6.38
C THR A 852 -31.55 9.37 -6.67
N PHE A 853 -31.98 8.60 -5.68
CA PHE A 853 -33.12 7.67 -5.78
C PHE A 853 -34.13 7.92 -4.66
N ASP A 854 -35.07 8.84 -4.89
CA ASP A 854 -36.02 9.31 -3.87
C ASP A 854 -36.91 8.19 -3.29
N LEU A 855 -37.34 7.24 -4.12
CA LEU A 855 -38.20 6.13 -3.68
C LEU A 855 -37.47 5.19 -2.70
N ALA A 856 -36.18 4.97 -2.91
CA ALA A 856 -35.31 4.21 -2.01
C ALA A 856 -34.80 5.05 -0.83
N GLY A 857 -35.21 6.31 -0.74
CA GLY A 857 -34.76 7.23 0.28
C GLY A 857 -33.27 7.58 0.18
N LEU A 858 -32.64 7.44 -0.98
CA LEU A 858 -31.25 7.83 -1.27
C LEU A 858 -31.24 9.24 -1.89
N THR A 859 -31.64 10.21 -1.07
CA THR A 859 -31.79 11.62 -1.43
C THR A 859 -30.46 12.36 -1.39
N GLN A 860 -30.39 13.54 -2.01
CA GLN A 860 -29.18 14.38 -2.06
C GLN A 860 -28.55 14.62 -0.68
N ASP A 861 -29.35 14.95 0.33
CA ASP A 861 -28.89 15.21 1.69
C ASP A 861 -28.23 13.99 2.36
N LYS A 862 -28.69 12.79 2.01
CA LYS A 862 -28.13 11.54 2.56
C LYS A 862 -26.91 11.07 1.81
N LEU A 863 -26.87 11.25 0.49
CA LEU A 863 -25.69 10.89 -0.31
C LEU A 863 -24.51 11.82 -0.03
N GLN A 864 -24.77 13.07 0.35
CA GLN A 864 -23.72 14.00 0.83
C GLN A 864 -23.06 13.51 2.13
N LEU A 865 -23.70 12.61 2.88
CA LEU A 865 -23.10 12.01 4.08
C LEU A 865 -21.98 11.01 3.75
N ILE A 866 -21.83 10.57 2.50
CA ILE A 866 -20.73 9.68 2.08
C ILE A 866 -19.38 10.40 2.27
N ASP A 867 -19.31 11.70 1.96
CA ASP A 867 -18.16 12.57 2.21
C ASP A 867 -16.84 11.94 1.70
N GLY A 868 -16.86 11.45 0.46
CA GLY A 868 -15.69 10.85 -0.21
C GLY A 868 -15.33 9.41 0.21
N ASN A 869 -16.06 8.78 1.13
CA ASN A 869 -15.80 7.40 1.61
C ASN A 869 -16.36 6.34 0.66
N SER A 870 -15.88 6.35 -0.60
CA SER A 870 -16.36 5.53 -1.72
C SER A 870 -15.20 4.92 -2.53
N ALA A 871 -14.11 4.52 -1.86
CA ALA A 871 -12.93 3.98 -2.53
C ALA A 871 -13.08 2.50 -2.94
N LEU A 872 -13.86 1.72 -2.19
CA LEU A 872 -14.08 0.28 -2.40
C LEU A 872 -15.55 0.01 -2.66
N THR A 873 -15.88 -0.78 -3.68
CA THR A 873 -17.26 -1.17 -3.98
C THR A 873 -17.61 -2.50 -3.32
N PRO A 874 -18.87 -2.71 -2.87
CA PRO A 874 -19.33 -4.04 -2.51
C PRO A 874 -19.49 -4.91 -3.78
N TYR A 875 -19.27 -6.22 -3.67
CA TYR A 875 -19.52 -7.15 -4.78
C TYR A 875 -20.98 -7.11 -5.25
N ALA A 876 -21.93 -6.88 -4.35
CA ALA A 876 -23.36 -6.82 -4.65
C ALA A 876 -23.79 -8.01 -5.53
N ALA A 877 -24.52 -7.79 -6.62
CA ALA A 877 -24.90 -8.81 -7.59
C ALA A 877 -23.87 -9.04 -8.71
N LEU A 878 -22.73 -8.34 -8.73
CA LEU A 878 -21.73 -8.44 -9.80
C LEU A 878 -20.98 -9.78 -9.79
N VAL A 879 -20.83 -10.38 -8.62
CA VAL A 879 -20.20 -11.69 -8.46
C VAL A 879 -21.21 -12.69 -7.92
N ASN A 880 -21.35 -13.82 -8.63
CA ASN A 880 -22.35 -14.84 -8.32
C ASN A 880 -21.75 -15.97 -7.47
N PHE A 881 -22.36 -16.23 -6.31
CA PHE A 881 -22.03 -17.34 -5.41
C PHE A 881 -23.24 -18.23 -5.09
N THR A 882 -24.25 -18.24 -5.97
CA THR A 882 -25.46 -19.06 -5.81
C THR A 882 -25.19 -20.57 -5.92
N ASP A 883 -24.05 -20.96 -6.51
CA ASP A 883 -23.58 -22.34 -6.64
C ASP A 883 -22.64 -22.80 -5.51
N SER A 884 -22.18 -21.88 -4.66
CA SER A 884 -21.32 -22.15 -3.51
C SER A 884 -22.13 -22.73 -2.34
N GLU A 885 -21.58 -23.74 -1.67
CA GLU A 885 -22.13 -24.26 -0.40
C GLU A 885 -21.57 -23.55 0.83
N HIS A 886 -20.64 -22.62 0.63
CA HIS A 886 -19.94 -21.88 1.67
C HIS A 886 -20.19 -20.38 1.51
N CYS A 887 -20.22 -19.68 2.64
CA CYS A 887 -20.31 -18.22 2.65
C CYS A 887 -19.07 -17.59 2.00
N PRO A 888 -19.23 -16.67 1.04
CA PRO A 888 -18.11 -16.02 0.36
C PRO A 888 -17.35 -15.01 1.24
N PHE A 889 -17.99 -14.51 2.30
CA PHE A 889 -17.44 -13.54 3.24
C PHE A 889 -16.65 -14.25 4.35
N LYS A 890 -15.38 -13.88 4.52
CA LYS A 890 -14.47 -14.39 5.55
C LYS A 890 -14.06 -13.26 6.50
N PRO A 891 -14.52 -13.25 7.77
CA PRO A 891 -14.10 -12.23 8.74
C PRO A 891 -12.64 -12.39 9.20
N VAL A 892 -12.11 -13.62 9.14
CA VAL A 892 -10.71 -13.96 9.42
C VAL A 892 -10.16 -14.77 8.25
N THR A 893 -8.99 -14.39 7.74
CA THR A 893 -8.27 -15.13 6.71
C THR A 893 -7.46 -16.24 7.37
N HIS A 894 -7.67 -17.49 6.93
CA HIS A 894 -6.87 -18.66 7.31
C HIS A 894 -7.03 -19.74 6.24
N GLY A 895 -5.92 -20.10 5.57
CA GLY A 895 -6.01 -20.96 4.38
C GLY A 895 -4.72 -21.05 3.59
N GLN A 896 -4.83 -21.54 2.35
CA GLN A 896 -3.73 -21.56 1.39
C GLN A 896 -4.19 -21.04 0.03
N PHE A 897 -3.29 -20.41 -0.72
CA PHE A 897 -3.58 -19.99 -2.09
C PHE A 897 -2.47 -20.33 -3.08
N ARG A 898 -2.82 -20.42 -4.36
CA ARG A 898 -1.90 -20.58 -5.50
C ARG A 898 -2.29 -19.66 -6.66
N PHE A 899 -1.37 -19.36 -7.56
CA PHE A 899 -1.64 -18.52 -8.74
C PHE A 899 -2.34 -19.29 -9.87
N ARG A 900 -3.27 -18.62 -10.54
CA ARG A 900 -3.96 -19.06 -11.76
C ARG A 900 -3.66 -18.17 -12.97
N LYS A 901 -3.40 -16.89 -12.72
CA LYS A 901 -2.96 -15.89 -13.70
C LYS A 901 -1.99 -14.93 -13.03
N PHE A 902 -0.93 -14.58 -13.74
CA PHE A 902 -0.07 -13.47 -13.37
C PHE A 902 0.57 -12.89 -14.63
N ASN A 903 0.10 -11.71 -15.04
CA ASN A 903 0.55 -11.05 -16.26
C ASN A 903 1.13 -9.68 -15.93
N VAL A 904 2.20 -9.30 -16.64
CA VAL A 904 2.75 -7.95 -16.60
C VAL A 904 2.52 -7.31 -17.95
N ILE A 905 1.85 -6.15 -17.97
CA ILE A 905 1.47 -5.44 -19.20
C ILE A 905 2.26 -4.15 -19.29
N ASP A 906 2.85 -3.91 -20.46
CA ASP A 906 3.63 -2.71 -20.75
C ASP A 906 2.82 -1.60 -21.44
N LYS A 907 3.45 -0.43 -21.61
CA LYS A 907 2.84 0.78 -22.19
C LYS A 907 2.31 0.62 -23.62
N PHE A 908 2.81 -0.36 -24.38
CA PHE A 908 2.39 -0.65 -25.75
C PHE A 908 1.54 -1.92 -25.85
N GLY A 909 1.27 -2.60 -24.74
CA GLY A 909 0.52 -3.86 -24.66
C GLY A 909 1.37 -5.12 -24.87
N GLN A 910 2.70 -5.02 -24.84
CA GLN A 910 3.56 -6.19 -24.71
C GLN A 910 3.29 -6.82 -23.34
N SER A 911 2.97 -8.12 -23.32
CA SER A 911 2.46 -8.82 -22.16
C SER A 911 3.33 -10.03 -21.82
N LEU A 912 3.85 -10.04 -20.60
CA LEU A 912 4.48 -11.22 -20.01
C LEU A 912 3.42 -12.07 -19.34
N MET A 913 3.57 -13.39 -19.41
CA MET A 913 2.64 -14.36 -18.84
C MET A 913 3.44 -15.39 -18.04
N ALA A 914 3.33 -15.35 -16.72
CA ALA A 914 3.91 -16.41 -15.88
C ALA A 914 3.22 -17.76 -16.13
N ILE A 915 1.91 -17.71 -16.37
CA ILE A 915 1.05 -18.88 -16.60
C ILE A 915 0.47 -18.78 -18.01
N ASP A 916 0.67 -19.85 -18.80
CA ASP A 916 0.02 -19.98 -20.11
C ASP A 916 -1.49 -20.12 -19.93
N GLN A 917 -2.23 -19.11 -20.40
CA GLN A 917 -3.69 -19.01 -20.27
C GLN A 917 -4.46 -19.83 -21.31
N ARG A 918 -3.80 -20.59 -22.18
CA ARG A 918 -4.50 -21.45 -23.12
C ARG A 918 -5.34 -22.48 -22.34
N PRO A 919 -6.64 -22.65 -22.66
CA PRO A 919 -7.50 -23.60 -21.96
C PRO A 919 -6.94 -25.03 -22.03
N ARG A 920 -6.77 -25.68 -20.88
CA ARG A 920 -6.30 -27.06 -20.74
C ARG A 920 -7.29 -27.89 -19.94
N ARG A 921 -7.36 -29.19 -20.22
CA ARG A 921 -8.23 -30.11 -19.47
C ARG A 921 -7.80 -30.28 -18.02
N ASP A 922 -6.49 -30.25 -17.78
CA ASP A 922 -5.89 -30.50 -16.46
C ASP A 922 -5.70 -29.23 -15.62
N GLY A 923 -6.23 -28.09 -16.08
CA GLY A 923 -6.04 -26.78 -15.44
C GLY A 923 -4.81 -26.01 -15.93
N PRO A 924 -4.60 -24.77 -15.44
CA PRO A 924 -3.42 -23.99 -15.77
C PRO A 924 -2.14 -24.70 -15.29
N PRO A 925 -1.00 -24.54 -15.97
CA PRO A 925 0.27 -25.05 -15.47
C PRO A 925 0.64 -24.36 -14.13
N PRO A 926 1.25 -25.10 -13.19
CA PRO A 926 1.65 -24.53 -11.90
C PRO A 926 2.83 -23.57 -12.06
N ILE A 927 2.93 -22.62 -11.11
CA ILE A 927 4.15 -21.85 -10.89
C ILE A 927 4.66 -22.12 -9.49
N TYR A 928 5.97 -22.13 -9.35
CA TYR A 928 6.66 -22.42 -8.09
C TYR A 928 7.41 -21.17 -7.63
N PRO A 929 6.76 -20.27 -6.87
CA PRO A 929 7.40 -19.06 -6.39
C PRO A 929 8.42 -19.38 -5.29
N CYS A 930 9.38 -18.47 -5.08
CA CYS A 930 10.14 -18.41 -3.83
C CYS A 930 9.20 -17.93 -2.74
N ILE A 931 9.09 -18.65 -1.63
CA ILE A 931 8.12 -18.34 -0.57
C ILE A 931 8.88 -17.86 0.65
N SER A 932 8.54 -16.68 1.18
CA SER A 932 9.14 -16.20 2.43
C SER A 932 8.76 -17.09 3.61
N ASN A 933 9.56 -17.04 4.68
CA ASN A 933 9.32 -17.86 5.87
C ASN A 933 7.94 -17.64 6.50
N PHE A 934 7.36 -16.44 6.34
CA PHE A 934 6.02 -16.11 6.83
C PHE A 934 4.92 -16.94 6.15
N TYR A 935 4.99 -17.06 4.82
CA TYR A 935 3.99 -17.74 3.99
C TYR A 935 4.34 -19.20 3.67
N ALA A 936 5.51 -19.68 4.09
CA ALA A 936 5.95 -21.04 3.80
C ALA A 936 5.04 -22.09 4.51
N PRO A 937 4.40 -23.02 3.77
CA PRO A 937 3.69 -24.13 4.37
C PRO A 937 4.59 -24.99 5.26
N GLN A 938 4.02 -25.65 6.26
CA GLN A 938 4.76 -26.62 7.09
C GLN A 938 5.25 -27.82 6.25
N GLU A 939 6.31 -28.48 6.69
CA GLU A 939 6.76 -29.74 6.08
C GLU A 939 6.09 -30.95 6.74
N VAL A 940 5.71 -31.93 5.94
CA VAL A 940 5.28 -33.26 6.38
C VAL A 940 6.17 -34.32 5.75
N THR A 941 6.57 -35.32 6.54
CA THR A 941 7.38 -36.44 6.03
C THR A 941 6.49 -37.64 5.76
N LEU A 942 6.45 -38.09 4.51
CA LEU A 942 5.71 -39.27 4.09
C LEU A 942 6.67 -40.22 3.34
N ASP A 943 6.73 -41.48 3.76
CA ASP A 943 7.59 -42.51 3.15
C ASP A 943 9.09 -42.11 3.01
N GLY A 944 9.59 -41.28 3.93
CA GLY A 944 10.97 -40.77 3.94
C GLY A 944 11.23 -39.60 3.00
N GLN A 945 10.21 -39.08 2.31
CA GLN A 945 10.27 -37.85 1.51
C GLN A 945 9.55 -36.71 2.22
N LYS A 946 10.09 -35.51 2.10
CA LYS A 946 9.49 -34.29 2.63
C LYS A 946 8.56 -33.68 1.59
N TYR A 947 7.35 -33.31 2.01
CA TYR A 947 6.36 -32.60 1.21
C TYR A 947 5.95 -31.34 1.94
N ALA A 948 5.60 -30.29 1.20
CA ALA A 948 4.86 -29.17 1.77
C ALA A 948 3.45 -29.65 2.18
N ASN A 949 2.97 -29.25 3.35
CA ASN A 949 1.66 -29.63 3.89
C ASN A 949 0.55 -28.81 3.23
N THR A 950 0.17 -29.20 2.02
CA THR A 950 -0.69 -28.40 1.13
C THR A 950 -2.12 -28.94 1.03
N VAL A 951 -3.06 -28.09 0.59
CA VAL A 951 -4.47 -28.48 0.38
C VAL A 951 -4.65 -29.52 -0.73
N ILE A 952 -3.74 -29.54 -1.70
CA ILE A 952 -3.61 -30.55 -2.75
C ILE A 952 -2.16 -31.04 -2.73
N LYS A 953 -1.95 -32.37 -2.79
CA LYS A 953 -0.60 -32.94 -2.81
C LYS A 953 0.20 -32.43 -4.01
N ASP A 954 1.31 -31.74 -3.73
CA ASP A 954 2.23 -31.16 -4.73
C ASP A 954 3.54 -31.96 -4.85
N ASN A 955 4.46 -31.50 -5.70
CA ASN A 955 5.82 -32.00 -5.86
C ASN A 955 6.60 -31.92 -4.52
N PRO A 956 7.39 -32.94 -4.13
CA PRO A 956 8.21 -32.89 -2.91
C PRO A 956 9.24 -31.75 -2.89
N GLU A 957 9.81 -31.38 -4.05
CA GLU A 957 10.91 -30.39 -4.12
C GLU A 957 10.45 -28.93 -4.19
N GLN A 958 9.21 -28.68 -4.63
CA GLN A 958 8.68 -27.33 -4.89
C GLN A 958 7.32 -27.14 -4.17
N SER A 959 6.76 -25.94 -4.17
CA SER A 959 5.39 -25.71 -3.66
C SER A 959 4.72 -24.59 -4.45
N GLU A 960 3.55 -24.86 -5.02
CA GLU A 960 2.70 -23.84 -5.65
C GLU A 960 1.88 -23.05 -4.62
N PHE A 961 1.71 -23.61 -3.42
CA PHE A 961 0.85 -23.05 -2.38
C PHE A 961 1.62 -22.20 -1.38
N LEU A 962 0.97 -21.11 -0.99
CA LEU A 962 1.35 -20.22 0.10
C LEU A 962 0.36 -20.35 1.24
N GLN A 963 0.84 -20.35 2.48
CA GLN A 963 0.03 -20.53 3.68
C GLN A 963 -0.25 -19.18 4.36
N LEU A 964 -1.53 -18.86 4.50
CA LEU A 964 -2.04 -17.69 5.20
C LEU A 964 -2.49 -18.11 6.59
N GLN A 965 -1.74 -17.68 7.60
CA GLN A 965 -2.08 -17.87 9.00
C GLN A 965 -3.34 -17.06 9.38
N PRO A 966 -4.05 -17.42 10.46
CA PRO A 966 -5.18 -16.67 10.99
C PRO A 966 -4.88 -15.17 11.15
N GLN A 967 -5.58 -14.34 10.38
CA GLN A 967 -5.50 -12.89 10.41
C GLN A 967 -6.89 -12.27 10.32
N MET A 968 -7.22 -11.34 11.22
CA MET A 968 -8.50 -10.62 11.16
C MET A 968 -8.50 -9.68 9.94
N ASN A 969 -9.56 -9.73 9.12
CA ASN A 969 -9.70 -8.90 7.92
C ASN A 969 -10.19 -7.47 8.20
N GLN A 970 -10.01 -6.99 9.43
CA GLN A 970 -10.29 -5.63 9.86
C GLN A 970 -9.32 -5.20 10.95
N PRO A 971 -9.03 -3.88 11.10
CA PRO A 971 -8.04 -3.43 12.06
C PRO A 971 -8.41 -3.77 13.51
N ALA A 972 -7.47 -4.38 14.23
CA ALA A 972 -7.62 -4.84 15.60
C ALA A 972 -6.36 -4.55 16.44
N ARG A 973 -6.50 -4.49 17.77
CA ARG A 973 -5.40 -4.18 18.68
C ARG A 973 -5.45 -5.08 19.90
N ILE A 974 -4.28 -5.57 20.32
CA ILE A 974 -4.11 -6.18 21.64
C ILE A 974 -3.89 -5.05 22.65
N ASN A 975 -4.78 -4.94 23.62
CA ASN A 975 -4.62 -4.06 24.76
C ASN A 975 -3.91 -4.83 25.88
N ALA A 976 -2.81 -4.29 26.39
CA ALA A 976 -2.14 -4.76 27.59
C ALA A 976 -2.02 -3.58 28.57
N LYS A 977 -2.63 -3.70 29.76
CA LYS A 977 -2.66 -2.64 30.77
C LYS A 977 -2.38 -3.22 32.15
N PHE A 978 -1.65 -2.49 32.99
CA PHE A 978 -1.69 -2.76 34.42
C PHE A 978 -3.02 -2.31 34.99
N VAL A 979 -3.62 -3.10 35.88
CA VAL A 979 -4.97 -2.89 36.40
C VAL A 979 -5.02 -2.93 37.93
N ARG A 980 -6.06 -2.32 38.49
CA ARG A 980 -6.42 -2.41 39.91
C ARG A 980 -7.91 -2.63 40.08
N ARG A 981 -8.32 -3.16 41.24
CA ARG A 981 -9.72 -3.36 41.58
C ARG A 981 -10.39 -2.02 41.83
N ILE A 982 -11.57 -1.84 41.25
CA ILE A 982 -12.40 -0.66 41.48
C ILE A 982 -12.86 -0.60 42.94
N ALA A 983 -13.05 -1.76 43.58
CA ALA A 983 -13.40 -1.85 45.00
C ALA A 983 -12.34 -1.27 45.95
N ASP A 984 -11.08 -1.18 45.51
CA ASP A 984 -9.97 -0.64 46.29
C ASP A 984 -9.79 0.89 46.08
N ASP A 985 -10.65 1.54 45.28
CA ASP A 985 -10.56 2.98 45.03
C ASP A 985 -11.05 3.81 46.23
N PRO A 986 -10.44 4.99 46.51
CA PRO A 986 -10.86 5.84 47.61
C PRO A 986 -12.34 6.25 47.50
N SER A 987 -13.04 6.24 48.65
CA SER A 987 -14.44 6.69 48.74
C SER A 987 -14.58 8.14 48.25
N GLY A 988 -15.29 8.35 47.14
CA GLY A 988 -15.43 9.67 46.50
C GLY A 988 -14.71 9.80 45.15
N SER A 989 -13.89 8.82 44.76
CA SER A 989 -13.60 8.56 43.34
C SER A 989 -14.93 8.28 42.62
N PRO A 990 -15.08 8.54 41.32
CA PRO A 990 -16.31 8.21 40.58
C PRO A 990 -16.51 6.68 40.56
N ALA A 991 -16.98 6.13 41.67
CA ALA A 991 -17.40 4.75 41.85
C ALA A 991 -18.54 4.56 40.86
N SER A 992 -18.21 3.98 39.71
CA SER A 992 -19.21 3.80 38.68
C SER A 992 -19.98 2.53 38.97
N PRO A 993 -21.30 2.58 39.19
CA PRO A 993 -22.13 1.40 39.02
C PRO A 993 -22.02 0.97 37.56
N GLY A 994 -21.17 -0.02 37.28
CA GLY A 994 -20.87 -0.52 35.95
C GLY A 994 -20.45 -1.99 36.02
N PRO A 995 -20.36 -2.69 34.87
CA PRO A 995 -20.07 -4.12 34.83
C PRO A 995 -18.60 -4.47 35.10
N ALA A 996 -17.67 -3.50 35.01
CA ALA A 996 -16.25 -3.75 35.25
C ALA A 996 -15.95 -3.85 36.75
N THR A 997 -15.13 -4.83 37.11
CA THR A 997 -14.56 -5.04 38.46
C THR A 997 -13.13 -4.48 38.56
N TRP A 998 -12.44 -4.38 37.42
CA TRP A 998 -11.07 -3.89 37.28
C TRP A 998 -11.01 -2.66 36.37
N ARG A 999 -10.03 -1.79 36.59
CA ARG A 999 -9.71 -0.66 35.72
C ARG A 999 -8.20 -0.52 35.52
N PRO A 1000 -7.74 0.08 34.40
CA PRO A 1000 -6.34 0.45 34.25
C PRO A 1000 -5.86 1.38 35.36
N VAL A 1001 -4.60 1.22 35.75
CA VAL A 1001 -3.91 2.16 36.65
C VAL A 1001 -3.58 3.45 35.91
N THR A 1002 -3.61 4.56 36.63
CA THR A 1002 -3.13 5.85 36.12
C THR A 1002 -1.62 5.99 36.34
N GLU A 1003 -0.99 6.96 35.67
CA GLU A 1003 0.47 7.25 35.79
C GLU A 1003 0.91 7.62 37.22
N TRP A 1004 -0.06 7.95 38.09
CA TRP A 1004 0.14 8.39 39.48
C TRP A 1004 -0.19 7.29 40.49
N GLU A 1005 -0.54 6.09 40.01
CA GLU A 1005 -0.86 4.94 40.85
C GLU A 1005 0.19 3.84 40.67
N THR A 1006 0.52 3.15 41.76
CA THR A 1006 1.41 1.99 41.69
C THR A 1006 0.65 0.77 41.15
N PRO A 1007 1.14 0.09 40.10
CA PRO A 1007 0.58 -1.18 39.64
C PRO A 1007 0.99 -2.38 40.52
N ILE A 1008 1.94 -2.17 41.43
CA ILE A 1008 2.57 -3.21 42.23
C ILE A 1008 1.81 -3.38 43.54
N TRP A 1009 1.35 -4.60 43.80
CA TRP A 1009 0.69 -4.95 45.05
C TRP A 1009 1.60 -5.72 46.02
N GLY A 1010 2.82 -6.07 45.61
CA GLY A 1010 3.85 -6.63 46.48
C GLY A 1010 5.17 -6.95 45.76
N TRP A 1011 6.22 -7.21 46.54
CA TRP A 1011 7.52 -7.64 46.00
C TRP A 1011 7.96 -8.97 46.59
N VAL A 1012 8.68 -9.76 45.79
CA VAL A 1012 9.22 -11.06 46.17
C VAL A 1012 10.73 -11.07 45.97
N ILE A 1013 11.48 -11.48 46.99
CA ILE A 1013 12.94 -11.67 46.95
C ILE A 1013 13.31 -13.05 47.49
N THR A 1014 14.18 -13.76 46.79
CA THR A 1014 14.73 -15.04 47.21
C THR A 1014 15.89 -14.85 48.18
N ASN A 1015 15.80 -15.45 49.38
CA ASN A 1015 16.90 -15.53 50.33
C ASN A 1015 17.59 -16.90 50.21
N TYR A 1016 18.70 -16.93 49.45
CA TYR A 1016 19.47 -18.14 49.19
C TYR A 1016 20.14 -18.76 50.44
N ALA A 1017 20.40 -17.96 51.50
CA ALA A 1017 21.09 -18.45 52.69
C ALA A 1017 20.20 -19.34 53.56
N ASP A 1018 18.89 -19.03 53.63
CA ASP A 1018 17.92 -19.69 54.50
C ASP A 1018 16.84 -20.49 53.72
N TYR A 1019 17.00 -20.63 52.39
CA TYR A 1019 15.99 -21.23 51.50
C TYR A 1019 14.58 -20.64 51.75
N GLY A 1020 14.50 -19.32 51.82
CA GLY A 1020 13.29 -18.60 52.23
C GLY A 1020 12.87 -17.52 51.23
N ILE A 1021 11.57 -17.27 51.14
CA ILE A 1021 10.98 -16.23 50.30
C ILE A 1021 10.63 -15.03 51.17
N GLN A 1022 11.23 -13.89 50.86
CA GLN A 1022 10.97 -12.61 51.50
C GLN A 1022 9.93 -11.84 50.68
N ILE A 1023 8.90 -11.33 51.37
CA ILE A 1023 7.78 -10.62 50.78
C ILE A 1023 7.74 -9.21 51.36
N PHE A 1024 7.58 -8.23 50.48
CA PHE A 1024 7.51 -6.81 50.82
C PHE A 1024 6.18 -6.23 50.35
N LEU A 1025 5.72 -5.19 51.05
CA LEU A 1025 4.57 -4.37 50.69
C LEU A 1025 4.84 -3.56 49.40
N PRO A 1026 3.81 -3.00 48.74
CA PRO A 1026 3.96 -2.17 47.54
C PRO A 1026 5.05 -1.09 47.62
N ASP A 1027 5.21 -0.48 48.80
CA ASP A 1027 6.17 0.59 49.10
C ASP A 1027 7.61 0.08 49.33
N GLY A 1028 7.84 -1.23 49.23
CA GLY A 1028 9.12 -1.88 49.50
C GLY A 1028 9.39 -2.15 50.98
N THR A 1029 8.42 -1.95 51.88
CA THR A 1029 8.57 -2.27 53.30
C THR A 1029 8.54 -3.79 53.51
N PHE A 1030 9.52 -4.32 54.26
CA PHE A 1030 9.56 -5.76 54.57
C PHE A 1030 8.30 -6.19 55.34
N TYR A 1031 7.58 -7.16 54.80
CA TYR A 1031 6.32 -7.63 55.37
C TYR A 1031 6.51 -8.95 56.14
N ARG A 1032 7.06 -9.97 55.45
CA ARG A 1032 7.17 -11.33 56.00
C ARG A 1032 8.20 -12.17 55.24
N GLU A 1033 8.75 -13.19 55.90
CA GLU A 1033 9.54 -14.24 55.25
C GLU A 1033 8.97 -15.64 55.54
N VAL A 1034 8.90 -16.49 54.52
CA VAL A 1034 8.45 -17.88 54.62
C VAL A 1034 9.63 -18.78 54.29
N ARG A 1035 10.01 -19.69 55.21
CA ARG A 1035 11.22 -20.52 55.09
C ARG A 1035 10.90 -22.01 55.04
N VAL A 1036 11.73 -22.77 54.33
CA VAL A 1036 11.71 -24.24 54.34
C VAL A 1036 12.40 -24.75 55.62
N GLY A 1037 11.68 -25.47 56.50
CA GLY A 1037 12.22 -26.03 57.74
C GLY A 1037 11.21 -26.01 58.90
N GLY A 1038 11.35 -26.89 59.91
CA GLY A 1038 10.45 -27.00 61.08
C GLY A 1038 9.69 -28.34 61.18
N PRO A 1039 9.07 -28.69 62.33
CA PRO A 1039 8.38 -29.98 62.53
C PRO A 1039 7.16 -30.21 61.60
N LEU A 1040 6.66 -29.15 60.95
CA LEU A 1040 5.54 -29.17 60.00
C LEU A 1040 5.97 -28.95 58.53
N GLY A 1041 7.28 -28.83 58.24
CA GLY A 1041 7.82 -28.66 56.88
C GLY A 1041 8.06 -27.21 56.45
N THR A 1042 7.34 -26.23 57.01
CA THR A 1042 7.54 -24.78 56.78
C THR A 1042 7.64 -24.01 58.12
N LEU A 1043 8.50 -22.99 58.17
CA LEU A 1043 8.66 -22.07 59.30
C LEU A 1043 8.20 -20.68 58.84
N GLN A 1044 7.02 -20.25 59.29
CA GLN A 1044 6.53 -18.90 59.05
C GLN A 1044 7.13 -17.93 60.08
N SER A 1045 7.78 -16.86 59.63
CA SER A 1045 8.15 -15.75 60.52
C SER A 1045 6.90 -14.94 60.95
N PRO A 1046 6.94 -14.20 62.08
CA PRO A 1046 5.87 -13.27 62.46
C PRO A 1046 5.67 -12.20 61.37
N LYS A 1047 4.44 -11.73 61.12
CA LYS A 1047 4.27 -10.48 60.32
C LYS A 1047 4.98 -9.37 61.08
N TRP A 1048 5.77 -8.54 60.40
CA TRP A 1048 6.62 -7.51 61.03
C TRP A 1048 7.70 -8.07 61.96
N LEU A 1049 8.96 -7.99 61.55
CA LEU A 1049 10.07 -7.99 62.51
C LEU A 1049 10.19 -6.56 63.06
N PRO A 1050 10.12 -6.29 64.38
CA PRO A 1050 10.23 -7.22 65.51
C PRO A 1050 8.95 -7.44 66.36
N PHE A 1051 7.74 -7.04 65.93
CA PHE A 1051 6.51 -7.16 66.75
C PHE A 1051 5.40 -7.93 66.04
N SER A 1052 4.77 -8.88 66.73
CA SER A 1052 3.63 -9.63 66.21
C SER A 1052 2.48 -8.70 65.78
N PRO A 1053 1.82 -8.95 64.65
CA PRO A 1053 0.64 -8.18 64.24
C PRO A 1053 -0.50 -8.44 65.22
N ASP A 1054 -1.43 -7.50 65.30
CA ASP A 1054 -2.71 -7.70 65.97
C ASP A 1054 -3.49 -8.82 65.23
N PRO A 1055 -3.82 -9.96 65.89
CA PRO A 1055 -4.59 -11.03 65.26
C PRO A 1055 -6.00 -10.60 64.82
N ASP A 1056 -6.49 -9.46 65.31
CA ASP A 1056 -7.81 -8.89 64.96
C ASP A 1056 -7.73 -7.80 63.86
N ALA A 1057 -6.53 -7.49 63.34
CA ALA A 1057 -6.37 -6.51 62.26
C ALA A 1057 -6.99 -7.02 60.95
N GLN A 1058 -8.02 -6.33 60.47
CA GLN A 1058 -8.64 -6.62 59.17
C GLN A 1058 -7.65 -6.31 58.03
N PRO A 1059 -7.59 -7.13 56.96
CA PRO A 1059 -6.75 -6.85 55.81
C PRO A 1059 -7.10 -5.49 55.20
N THR A 1060 -6.08 -4.68 54.94
CA THR A 1060 -6.23 -3.47 54.11
C THR A 1060 -6.25 -3.86 52.63
N PRO A 1061 -6.75 -3.00 51.72
CA PRO A 1061 -6.63 -3.22 50.27
C PRO A 1061 -5.21 -3.62 49.85
N ASP A 1062 -4.19 -2.99 50.43
CA ASP A 1062 -2.77 -3.21 50.11
C ASP A 1062 -2.18 -4.51 50.68
N THR A 1063 -2.84 -5.16 51.64
CA THR A 1063 -2.31 -6.36 52.32
C THR A 1063 -3.12 -7.63 52.05
N ARG A 1064 -4.36 -7.49 51.56
CA ARG A 1064 -5.29 -8.59 51.31
C ARG A 1064 -4.74 -9.63 50.33
N GLU A 1065 -4.25 -9.21 49.16
CA GLU A 1065 -3.72 -10.14 48.14
C GLU A 1065 -2.45 -10.85 48.61
N LEU A 1066 -1.55 -10.09 49.23
CA LEU A 1066 -0.34 -10.62 49.85
C LEU A 1066 -0.65 -11.65 50.93
N ASP A 1067 -1.62 -11.40 51.81
CA ASP A 1067 -2.00 -12.32 52.87
C ASP A 1067 -2.57 -13.64 52.32
N ILE A 1068 -3.33 -13.59 51.23
CA ILE A 1068 -3.85 -14.80 50.55
C ILE A 1068 -2.71 -15.59 49.93
N LEU A 1069 -1.79 -14.95 49.19
CA LEU A 1069 -0.62 -15.63 48.62
C LEU A 1069 0.29 -16.24 49.70
N ILE A 1070 0.52 -15.51 50.79
CA ILE A 1070 1.29 -15.99 51.95
C ILE A 1070 0.63 -17.22 52.59
N SER A 1071 -0.71 -17.27 52.64
CA SER A 1071 -1.44 -18.43 53.14
C SER A 1071 -1.22 -19.68 52.29
N LYS A 1072 -0.99 -19.53 50.97
CA LYS A 1072 -0.61 -20.64 50.07
C LYS A 1072 0.83 -21.05 50.25
N LEU A 1073 1.75 -20.09 50.35
CA LEU A 1073 3.18 -20.33 50.65
C LEU A 1073 3.42 -21.01 52.00
N ALA A 1074 2.42 -21.01 52.90
CA ALA A 1074 2.44 -21.81 54.13
C ALA A 1074 2.55 -23.32 53.87
N ASP A 1075 2.00 -23.79 52.76
CA ASP A 1075 2.03 -25.20 52.38
C ASP A 1075 3.43 -25.60 51.88
N PRO A 1076 4.03 -26.69 52.42
CA PRO A 1076 5.37 -27.10 52.03
C PRO A 1076 5.53 -27.41 50.54
N LYS A 1077 4.51 -27.97 49.86
CA LYS A 1077 4.60 -28.30 48.43
C LYS A 1077 4.54 -27.02 47.60
N TYR A 1078 3.61 -26.14 47.93
CA TYR A 1078 3.44 -24.85 47.26
C TYR A 1078 4.73 -24.01 47.33
N LEU A 1079 5.32 -23.91 48.52
CA LEU A 1079 6.57 -23.16 48.73
C LEU A 1079 7.74 -23.72 47.92
N LEU A 1080 7.90 -25.05 47.87
CA LEU A 1080 8.96 -25.71 47.10
C LEU A 1080 8.79 -25.49 45.58
N GLY A 1081 7.55 -25.61 45.07
CA GLY A 1081 7.25 -25.34 43.67
C GLY A 1081 7.52 -23.88 43.30
N PHE A 1082 7.01 -22.94 44.12
CA PHE A 1082 7.20 -21.50 43.91
C PHE A 1082 8.69 -21.09 43.97
N TRP A 1083 9.45 -21.65 44.92
CA TRP A 1083 10.91 -21.47 44.99
C TRP A 1083 11.61 -22.01 43.74
N GLY A 1084 11.25 -23.22 43.30
CA GLY A 1084 11.78 -23.84 42.09
C GLY A 1084 11.53 -23.00 40.84
N MET A 1085 10.32 -22.45 40.69
CA MET A 1085 9.97 -21.55 39.59
C MET A 1085 10.83 -20.29 39.56
N ILE A 1086 10.89 -19.54 40.68
CA ILE A 1086 11.65 -18.28 40.72
C ILE A 1086 13.14 -18.52 40.48
N THR A 1087 13.71 -19.56 41.09
CA THR A 1087 15.14 -19.85 40.91
C THR A 1087 15.46 -20.29 39.47
N THR A 1088 14.55 -21.00 38.80
CA THR A 1088 14.68 -21.36 37.39
C THR A 1088 14.55 -20.12 36.49
N ALA A 1089 13.60 -19.23 36.78
CA ALA A 1089 13.44 -17.98 36.04
C ALA A 1089 14.63 -17.03 36.20
N GLN A 1090 15.14 -16.86 37.42
CA GLN A 1090 16.30 -16.00 37.71
C GLN A 1090 17.59 -16.48 37.03
N GLN A 1091 17.70 -17.75 36.63
CA GLN A 1091 18.83 -18.25 35.84
C GLN A 1091 18.80 -17.81 34.38
N LYS A 1092 17.61 -17.51 33.84
CA LYS A 1092 17.41 -17.11 32.44
C LYS A 1092 17.22 -15.59 32.27
N LEU A 1093 16.65 -14.92 33.27
CA LEU A 1093 16.42 -13.48 33.26
C LEU A 1093 17.74 -12.67 33.23
N PRO A 1094 17.73 -11.45 32.67
CA PRO A 1094 18.91 -10.63 32.57
C PRO A 1094 19.35 -10.14 33.97
N PRO A 1095 20.64 -9.82 34.17
CA PRO A 1095 21.10 -9.25 35.43
C PRO A 1095 20.40 -7.91 35.70
N ALA A 1096 20.19 -7.58 36.98
CA ALA A 1096 19.61 -6.30 37.35
C ALA A 1096 20.53 -5.13 36.91
N PRO A 1097 19.99 -3.96 36.55
CA PRO A 1097 20.78 -2.81 36.14
C PRO A 1097 21.83 -2.38 37.19
N ASP A 1098 22.96 -1.81 36.75
CA ASP A 1098 24.04 -1.33 37.63
C ASP A 1098 23.55 -0.33 38.70
N SER A 1099 22.52 0.44 38.38
CA SER A 1099 21.86 1.35 39.32
C SER A 1099 21.24 0.61 40.51
N TYR A 1100 20.71 -0.60 40.29
CA TYR A 1100 20.19 -1.46 41.35
C TYR A 1100 21.31 -2.15 42.14
N ALA A 1101 22.40 -2.55 41.45
CA ALA A 1101 23.55 -3.22 42.07
C ALA A 1101 24.21 -2.39 43.20
N GLN A 1102 24.06 -1.06 43.18
CA GLN A 1102 24.59 -0.14 44.20
C GLN A 1102 23.83 -0.16 45.54
N PHE A 1103 22.62 -0.76 45.61
CA PHE A 1103 21.84 -0.84 46.85
C PHE A 1103 22.17 -2.10 47.66
N LEU A 1104 22.22 -2.00 48.99
CA LEU A 1104 22.52 -3.13 49.91
C LEU A 1104 21.61 -4.35 49.72
N ASN A 1105 20.37 -4.15 49.25
CA ASN A 1105 19.40 -5.22 49.01
C ASN A 1105 19.77 -6.09 47.79
N SER A 1106 20.61 -5.59 46.87
CA SER A 1106 21.10 -6.37 45.72
C SER A 1106 21.93 -7.59 46.13
N ILE A 1107 22.47 -7.59 47.36
CA ILE A 1107 23.25 -8.69 47.94
C ILE A 1107 22.35 -9.90 48.28
N VAL A 1108 21.06 -9.69 48.53
CA VAL A 1108 20.13 -10.75 48.95
C VAL A 1108 19.55 -11.51 47.76
N GLY A 1109 19.12 -10.81 46.72
CA GLY A 1109 18.57 -11.39 45.48
C GLY A 1109 17.93 -10.34 44.57
N LYS A 1110 17.59 -10.72 43.33
CA LYS A 1110 16.87 -9.87 42.37
C LYS A 1110 15.38 -9.78 42.77
N PRO A 1111 14.77 -8.58 42.84
CA PRO A 1111 13.37 -8.43 43.19
C PRO A 1111 12.46 -8.74 42.01
N LEU A 1112 11.38 -9.47 42.26
CA LEU A 1112 10.27 -9.66 41.33
C LEU A 1112 9.05 -8.88 41.83
N ALA A 1113 8.32 -8.27 40.90
CA ALA A 1113 7.12 -7.52 41.18
C ALA A 1113 5.87 -8.42 41.05
N LEU A 1114 4.94 -8.24 41.98
CA LEU A 1114 3.59 -8.78 41.90
C LEU A 1114 2.66 -7.68 41.42
N VAL A 1115 2.03 -7.89 40.27
CA VAL A 1115 1.16 -6.92 39.61
C VAL A 1115 -0.13 -7.58 39.15
N ASN A 1116 -1.12 -6.78 38.78
CA ASN A 1116 -2.32 -7.25 38.08
C ASN A 1116 -2.33 -6.67 36.67
N THR A 1117 -2.60 -7.50 35.67
CA THR A 1117 -2.61 -7.14 34.25
C THR A 1117 -3.96 -7.46 33.61
N GLY A 1118 -4.40 -6.62 32.68
CA GLY A 1118 -5.60 -6.79 31.89
C GLY A 1118 -5.26 -6.84 30.40
N TRP A 1119 -5.81 -7.85 29.71
CA TRP A 1119 -5.55 -8.12 28.30
C TRP A 1119 -6.85 -8.23 27.52
N SER A 1120 -6.91 -7.67 26.30
CA SER A 1120 -8.08 -7.81 25.43
C SER A 1120 -7.74 -7.60 23.95
N VAL A 1121 -8.58 -8.12 23.05
CA VAL A 1121 -8.46 -7.95 21.60
C VAL A 1121 -9.60 -7.04 21.12
N GLU A 1122 -9.28 -5.79 20.81
CA GLU A 1122 -10.24 -4.75 20.46
C GLU A 1122 -10.26 -4.46 18.96
N LEU A 1123 -11.43 -4.38 18.36
CA LEU A 1123 -11.63 -3.97 16.98
C LEU A 1123 -11.76 -2.45 16.88
N SER A 1124 -11.23 -1.86 15.80
CA SER A 1124 -11.27 -0.41 15.60
C SER A 1124 -12.69 0.14 15.32
N GLY A 1125 -13.57 -0.71 14.80
CA GLY A 1125 -14.93 -0.40 14.39
C GLY A 1125 -15.85 -1.64 14.48
N PRO A 1126 -17.14 -1.51 14.09
CA PRO A 1126 -18.07 -2.64 14.09
C PRO A 1126 -17.54 -3.80 13.22
N PRO A 1127 -17.94 -5.05 13.52
CA PRO A 1127 -17.59 -6.18 12.67
C PRO A 1127 -18.10 -5.97 11.25
N LEU A 1128 -17.29 -6.30 10.25
CA LEU A 1128 -17.70 -6.25 8.85
C LEU A 1128 -18.78 -7.30 8.57
N ASP A 1129 -19.68 -6.97 7.63
CA ASP A 1129 -20.74 -7.86 7.14
C ASP A 1129 -20.50 -8.24 5.68
N ILE A 1130 -21.19 -9.28 5.22
CA ILE A 1130 -21.22 -9.70 3.82
C ILE A 1130 -21.75 -8.58 2.91
N GLN A 1131 -21.05 -8.37 1.80
CA GLN A 1131 -21.30 -7.29 0.84
C GLN A 1131 -21.77 -7.81 -0.53
N SER A 1132 -21.89 -9.13 -0.70
CA SER A 1132 -22.50 -9.76 -1.88
C SER A 1132 -23.98 -10.08 -1.63
N THR A 1133 -24.82 -9.88 -2.65
CA THR A 1133 -26.26 -10.14 -2.60
C THR A 1133 -26.67 -11.39 -3.38
N GLN A 1134 -25.81 -11.88 -4.29
CA GLN A 1134 -26.02 -13.11 -5.07
C GLN A 1134 -25.37 -14.32 -4.40
N VAL A 1135 -25.88 -14.71 -3.23
CA VAL A 1135 -25.29 -15.76 -2.38
C VAL A 1135 -26.32 -16.80 -1.96
N LYS A 1136 -25.90 -18.07 -1.87
CA LYS A 1136 -26.72 -19.15 -1.29
C LYS A 1136 -26.62 -19.22 0.23
N VAL A 1137 -25.44 -18.95 0.78
CA VAL A 1137 -25.14 -18.97 2.22
C VAL A 1137 -24.64 -17.59 2.62
N VAL A 1138 -25.37 -16.95 3.53
CA VAL A 1138 -25.11 -15.56 3.99
C VAL A 1138 -24.19 -15.55 5.20
N ASP A 1139 -24.45 -16.42 6.16
CA ASP A 1139 -23.71 -16.44 7.43
C ASP A 1139 -22.35 -17.14 7.27
N PRO A 1140 -21.25 -16.55 7.76
CA PRO A 1140 -19.95 -17.20 7.77
C PRO A 1140 -19.94 -18.42 8.71
N GLU A 1141 -18.95 -19.30 8.56
CA GLU A 1141 -18.79 -20.47 9.44
C GLU A 1141 -18.63 -20.11 10.92
N ARG A 1142 -18.06 -18.93 11.18
CA ARG A 1142 -17.78 -18.35 12.48
C ARG A 1142 -17.95 -16.84 12.42
N THR A 1143 -18.60 -16.26 13.43
CA THR A 1143 -18.68 -14.80 13.60
C THR A 1143 -17.42 -14.26 14.27
N LEU A 1144 -17.08 -13.00 14.01
CA LEU A 1144 -15.91 -12.38 14.64
C LEU A 1144 -16.14 -12.09 16.13
N LEU A 1145 -17.36 -11.67 16.47
CA LEU A 1145 -17.76 -11.37 17.84
C LEU A 1145 -18.50 -12.55 18.46
N LYS A 1146 -18.30 -12.70 19.77
CA LYS A 1146 -19.11 -13.59 20.60
C LYS A 1146 -20.57 -13.09 20.64
N PRO A 1147 -21.57 -13.98 20.45
CA PRO A 1147 -22.97 -13.59 20.58
C PRO A 1147 -23.29 -13.00 21.96
N SER A 1148 -24.09 -11.92 21.97
CA SER A 1148 -24.52 -11.27 23.22
C SER A 1148 -25.54 -12.10 24.01
N ASP A 1149 -26.27 -12.99 23.33
CA ASP A 1149 -27.21 -13.92 23.95
C ASP A 1149 -26.47 -15.22 24.31
N ALA A 1150 -26.51 -15.61 25.59
CA ALA A 1150 -25.83 -16.81 26.07
C ALA A 1150 -26.44 -18.11 25.53
N ASP A 1151 -27.69 -18.08 25.04
CA ASP A 1151 -28.35 -19.23 24.42
C ASP A 1151 -28.01 -19.36 22.91
N ASP A 1152 -27.40 -18.34 22.31
CA ASP A 1152 -26.95 -18.38 20.91
C ASP A 1152 -25.63 -19.16 20.79
N LYS A 1153 -25.70 -20.29 20.08
CA LYS A 1153 -24.59 -21.22 19.87
C LYS A 1153 -23.86 -20.98 18.55
N THR A 1154 -24.06 -19.83 17.91
CA THR A 1154 -23.33 -19.46 16.70
C THR A 1154 -21.83 -19.51 16.99
N PRO A 1155 -21.05 -20.32 16.24
CA PRO A 1155 -19.61 -20.39 16.42
C PRO A 1155 -18.95 -19.02 16.23
N TYR A 1156 -17.93 -18.71 17.03
CA TYR A 1156 -17.18 -17.47 16.92
C TYR A 1156 -15.67 -17.74 16.95
N TYR A 1157 -14.86 -16.72 16.59
CA TYR A 1157 -13.41 -16.83 16.64
C TYR A 1157 -12.87 -16.66 18.06
N GLU A 1158 -11.98 -17.57 18.43
CA GLU A 1158 -11.28 -17.62 19.71
C GLU A 1158 -9.79 -17.75 19.39
N LEU A 1159 -9.01 -16.73 19.77
CA LEU A 1159 -7.60 -16.61 19.40
C LEU A 1159 -6.73 -16.93 20.62
N GLN A 1160 -5.82 -17.89 20.47
CA GLN A 1160 -4.78 -18.20 21.43
C GLN A 1160 -3.68 -17.12 21.35
N LEU A 1161 -3.20 -16.68 22.51
CA LEU A 1161 -2.09 -15.75 22.62
C LEU A 1161 -1.06 -16.32 23.59
N ARG A 1162 0.20 -16.37 23.20
CA ARG A 1162 1.28 -16.86 24.07
C ARG A 1162 1.80 -15.69 24.90
N LEU A 1163 1.43 -15.63 26.19
CA LEU A 1163 2.01 -14.66 27.11
C LEU A 1163 3.35 -15.18 27.63
N GLY A 1164 4.44 -14.51 27.30
CA GLY A 1164 5.79 -14.84 27.75
C GLY A 1164 6.57 -15.78 26.83
N ASN A 1165 7.90 -15.72 26.91
CA ASN A 1165 8.82 -16.60 26.20
C ASN A 1165 10.04 -16.98 27.04
N GLU A 1166 10.17 -18.25 27.43
CA GLU A 1166 11.31 -18.73 28.24
C GLU A 1166 12.65 -18.83 27.51
N GLU A 1167 12.65 -18.71 26.19
CA GLU A 1167 13.87 -18.68 25.39
C GLU A 1167 14.37 -17.25 25.14
N ALA A 1168 13.52 -16.24 25.39
CA ALA A 1168 13.86 -14.84 25.26
C ALA A 1168 14.39 -14.29 26.59
N GLY A 1169 15.69 -14.00 26.66
CA GLY A 1169 16.31 -13.37 27.83
C GLY A 1169 15.85 -11.92 28.07
N TYR A 1170 15.07 -11.37 27.15
CA TYR A 1170 14.46 -10.04 27.20
C TYR A 1170 12.95 -10.10 27.53
N ASP A 1171 12.42 -11.24 27.98
CA ASP A 1171 11.06 -11.36 28.51
C ASP A 1171 11.03 -11.34 30.05
N GLY A 1172 10.24 -10.44 30.61
CA GLY A 1172 10.09 -10.27 32.05
C GLY A 1172 9.05 -11.15 32.72
N LEU A 1173 8.22 -11.92 32.00
CA LEU A 1173 7.13 -12.70 32.61
C LEU A 1173 7.67 -13.98 33.27
N VAL A 1174 7.54 -14.10 34.60
CA VAL A 1174 7.93 -15.29 35.36
C VAL A 1174 6.78 -16.29 35.48
N GLY A 1175 5.57 -15.80 35.69
CA GLY A 1175 4.37 -16.64 35.77
C GLY A 1175 3.15 -15.81 36.09
N TYR A 1176 1.97 -16.41 35.93
CA TYR A 1176 0.70 -15.72 36.18
C TYR A 1176 -0.37 -16.62 36.79
N PHE A 1177 -1.35 -15.96 37.41
CA PHE A 1177 -2.53 -16.51 38.08
C PHE A 1177 -3.78 -16.08 37.30
N ASP A 1178 -4.71 -17.02 37.07
CA ASP A 1178 -6.03 -16.70 36.52
C ASP A 1178 -6.94 -16.07 37.59
N THR A 1179 -8.09 -15.52 37.20
CA THR A 1179 -9.17 -15.19 38.14
C THR A 1179 -9.92 -16.44 38.61
N THR A 1180 -10.65 -16.35 39.73
CA THR A 1180 -11.51 -17.46 40.20
C THR A 1180 -12.60 -17.81 39.20
N ASP A 1181 -13.19 -16.77 38.60
CA ASP A 1181 -14.16 -16.83 37.51
C ASP A 1181 -13.89 -15.66 36.55
N PRO A 1182 -14.27 -15.75 35.26
CA PRO A 1182 -14.18 -14.62 34.34
C PRO A 1182 -14.93 -13.39 34.87
N GLY A 1183 -14.24 -12.25 34.96
CA GLY A 1183 -14.80 -10.98 35.46
C GLY A 1183 -14.85 -10.83 36.98
N SER A 1184 -14.40 -11.83 37.75
CA SER A 1184 -14.25 -11.75 39.22
C SER A 1184 -13.23 -10.69 39.64
N ASP A 1185 -13.40 -10.09 40.82
CA ASP A 1185 -12.38 -9.26 41.49
C ASP A 1185 -11.39 -10.07 42.35
N GLU A 1186 -11.47 -11.41 42.30
CA GLU A 1186 -10.60 -12.33 43.03
C GLU A 1186 -9.72 -13.18 42.10
N LEU A 1187 -8.44 -13.29 42.46
CA LEU A 1187 -7.45 -14.13 41.79
C LEU A 1187 -7.42 -15.55 42.36
N ASN A 1188 -7.20 -16.53 41.49
CA ASN A 1188 -7.01 -17.92 41.86
C ASN A 1188 -5.51 -18.21 42.09
N TYR A 1189 -5.12 -18.26 43.37
CA TYR A 1189 -3.74 -18.57 43.77
C TYR A 1189 -3.46 -20.06 43.92
N ASP A 1190 -4.39 -20.96 43.59
CA ASP A 1190 -4.19 -22.41 43.73
C ASP A 1190 -3.14 -22.94 42.75
N GLN A 1191 -3.06 -22.36 41.55
CA GLN A 1191 -2.18 -22.80 40.48
C GLN A 1191 -1.44 -21.60 39.87
N ILE A 1192 -0.23 -21.85 39.36
CA ILE A 1192 0.63 -20.84 38.74
C ILE A 1192 1.00 -21.31 37.35
N LYS A 1193 0.61 -20.56 36.33
CA LYS A 1193 0.99 -20.84 34.95
C LYS A 1193 2.36 -20.22 34.67
N THR A 1194 3.32 -21.03 34.25
CA THR A 1194 4.71 -20.58 34.03
C THR A 1194 5.43 -21.48 33.01
N PHE A 1195 6.41 -20.94 32.30
CA PHE A 1195 7.35 -21.76 31.53
C PHE A 1195 8.44 -22.40 32.40
N PHE A 1196 8.70 -21.84 33.60
CA PHE A 1196 9.84 -22.16 34.44
C PHE A 1196 9.52 -23.28 35.44
N THR A 1197 9.33 -24.50 34.94
CA THR A 1197 9.15 -25.69 35.79
C THR A 1197 10.48 -26.42 36.03
N PRO A 1198 10.89 -26.76 37.27
CA PRO A 1198 12.20 -27.34 37.56
C PRO A 1198 12.53 -28.64 36.81
N ASP A 1199 11.53 -29.50 36.61
CA ASP A 1199 11.66 -30.79 35.92
C ASP A 1199 11.09 -30.76 34.49
N GLY A 1200 10.75 -29.58 33.97
CA GLY A 1200 10.12 -29.41 32.65
C GLY A 1200 8.68 -29.93 32.54
N ASN A 1201 8.05 -30.35 33.65
CA ASN A 1201 6.70 -30.90 33.69
C ASN A 1201 5.80 -30.11 34.66
N SER A 1202 4.48 -30.12 34.41
CA SER A 1202 3.48 -29.57 35.34
C SER A 1202 3.49 -30.34 36.66
N THR A 1203 3.60 -29.62 37.77
CA THR A 1203 3.67 -30.18 39.13
C THR A 1203 3.01 -29.21 40.10
N ASP A 1204 2.03 -29.66 40.90
CA ASP A 1204 1.30 -28.82 41.86
C ASP A 1204 2.26 -27.97 42.74
N PRO A 1205 2.20 -26.61 42.68
CA PRO A 1205 1.15 -25.75 42.09
C PRO A 1205 1.42 -25.21 40.68
N LEU A 1206 2.57 -25.55 40.07
CA LEU A 1206 2.98 -25.08 38.74
C LEU A 1206 2.30 -25.84 37.60
N ILE A 1207 1.72 -25.09 36.67
CA ILE A 1207 1.27 -25.57 35.37
C ILE A 1207 2.27 -25.05 34.33
N ARG A 1208 2.90 -25.98 33.59
CA ARG A 1208 3.76 -25.61 32.47
C ARG A 1208 2.91 -24.97 31.37
N LEU A 1209 3.36 -23.84 30.86
CA LEU A 1209 2.77 -23.20 29.69
C LEU A 1209 3.17 -23.97 28.42
N ASP A 1210 2.16 -24.44 27.72
CA ASP A 1210 2.20 -25.07 26.40
C ASP A 1210 0.96 -24.64 25.58
N THR A 1211 0.83 -25.14 24.35
CA THR A 1211 -0.27 -24.82 23.43
C THR A 1211 -1.66 -25.02 24.04
N ASP A 1212 -1.83 -25.96 24.97
CA ASP A 1212 -3.13 -26.23 25.60
C ASP A 1212 -3.43 -25.27 26.76
N GLN A 1213 -2.39 -24.62 27.32
CA GLN A 1213 -2.50 -23.72 28.47
C GLN A 1213 -2.48 -22.24 28.12
N TYR A 1214 -2.19 -21.88 26.86
CA TYR A 1214 -2.22 -20.49 26.42
C TYR A 1214 -3.61 -19.86 26.56
N PRO A 1215 -3.69 -18.59 27.02
CA PRO A 1215 -4.96 -17.91 27.16
C PRO A 1215 -5.63 -17.69 25.80
N ILE A 1216 -6.95 -17.78 25.82
CA ILE A 1216 -7.83 -17.60 24.66
C ILE A 1216 -8.57 -16.28 24.81
N PHE A 1217 -8.59 -15.49 23.75
CA PHE A 1217 -9.27 -14.20 23.69
C PHE A 1217 -10.33 -14.20 22.60
N SER A 1218 -11.50 -13.63 22.93
CA SER A 1218 -12.52 -13.30 21.95
C SER A 1218 -12.38 -11.83 21.54
N PRO A 1219 -12.36 -11.50 20.24
CA PRO A 1219 -12.42 -10.12 19.79
C PRO A 1219 -13.69 -9.41 20.29
N PHE A 1220 -13.59 -8.13 20.62
CA PHE A 1220 -14.72 -7.30 20.97
C PHE A 1220 -14.69 -5.94 20.27
N TRP A 1221 -15.86 -5.32 20.14
CA TRP A 1221 -16.01 -3.92 19.76
C TRP A 1221 -17.00 -3.26 20.72
N GLN A 1222 -16.63 -2.11 21.27
CA GLN A 1222 -17.53 -1.34 22.13
C GLN A 1222 -18.16 -0.19 21.33
N PRO A 1223 -19.48 -0.20 21.08
CA PRO A 1223 -20.17 0.88 20.39
C PRO A 1223 -20.04 2.21 21.16
N PRO A 1224 -19.63 3.32 20.51
CA PRO A 1224 -19.53 4.64 21.16
C PRO A 1224 -20.86 5.39 21.25
N PHE A 1225 -21.98 4.70 20.99
CA PHE A 1225 -23.33 5.28 21.01
C PHE A 1225 -24.31 4.29 21.64
N SER A 1226 -25.32 4.81 22.33
CA SER A 1226 -26.43 4.02 22.87
C SER A 1226 -27.64 4.09 21.94
N GLY A 1227 -28.36 2.97 21.78
CA GLY A 1227 -29.66 2.94 21.09
C GLY A 1227 -30.79 3.65 21.87
N SER A 1228 -30.50 4.15 23.08
CA SER A 1228 -31.41 4.82 24.00
C SER A 1228 -30.86 6.19 24.42
N SER A 1229 -31.75 7.17 24.64
CA SER A 1229 -31.42 8.43 25.30
C SER A 1229 -31.41 8.23 26.83
N PRO A 1230 -30.44 8.77 27.59
CA PRO A 1230 -29.37 9.69 27.18
C PRO A 1230 -28.19 9.01 26.48
N ALA A 1231 -27.34 9.82 25.81
CA ALA A 1231 -26.11 9.36 25.18
C ALA A 1231 -25.14 8.75 26.20
N ILE A 1232 -24.28 7.84 25.75
CA ILE A 1232 -23.27 7.22 26.61
C ILE A 1232 -22.23 8.27 27.07
N GLU A 1233 -22.05 8.37 28.39
CA GLU A 1233 -21.05 9.25 28.99
C GLU A 1233 -19.65 8.64 28.89
N PRO A 1234 -18.57 9.46 28.79
CA PRO A 1234 -17.20 8.97 28.63
C PRO A 1234 -16.79 7.91 29.65
N GLN A 1235 -17.14 8.11 30.93
CA GLN A 1235 -16.86 7.14 31.99
C GLN A 1235 -17.61 5.81 31.79
N ALA A 1236 -18.87 5.86 31.38
CA ALA A 1236 -19.68 4.66 31.17
C ALA A 1236 -19.16 3.84 29.98
N TYR A 1237 -18.74 4.53 28.90
CA TYR A 1237 -18.10 3.91 27.75
C TYR A 1237 -16.81 3.17 28.15
N GLU A 1238 -15.93 3.83 28.90
CA GLU A 1238 -14.67 3.20 29.33
C GLU A 1238 -14.90 2.03 30.29
N ASN A 1239 -15.89 2.13 31.19
CA ASN A 1239 -16.25 1.00 32.06
C ASN A 1239 -16.74 -0.21 31.26
N GLN A 1240 -17.49 -0.02 30.18
CA GLN A 1240 -17.93 -1.12 29.32
C GLN A 1240 -16.76 -1.74 28.56
N ARG A 1241 -15.79 -0.94 28.10
CA ARG A 1241 -14.53 -1.44 27.51
C ARG A 1241 -13.71 -2.23 28.52
N ASN A 1242 -13.54 -1.70 29.73
CA ASN A 1242 -12.74 -2.34 30.78
C ASN A 1242 -13.31 -3.70 31.20
N ALA A 1243 -14.63 -3.89 31.13
CA ALA A 1243 -15.28 -5.17 31.42
C ALA A 1243 -14.92 -6.29 30.42
N GLN A 1244 -14.33 -5.96 29.27
CA GLN A 1244 -13.90 -6.93 28.25
C GLN A 1244 -12.46 -7.43 28.46
N MET A 1245 -11.74 -6.91 29.47
CA MET A 1245 -10.39 -7.36 29.78
C MET A 1245 -10.41 -8.72 30.49
N SER A 1246 -9.58 -9.64 30.01
CA SER A 1246 -9.20 -10.83 30.78
C SER A 1246 -8.10 -10.44 31.76
N ILE A 1247 -8.28 -10.78 33.03
CA ILE A 1247 -7.43 -10.31 34.11
C ILE A 1247 -6.52 -11.44 34.58
N PHE A 1248 -5.25 -11.13 34.79
CA PHE A 1248 -4.25 -12.05 35.32
C PHE A 1248 -3.44 -11.36 36.41
N GLY A 1249 -3.22 -12.05 37.54
CA GLY A 1249 -2.16 -11.67 38.48
C GLY A 1249 -0.83 -12.14 37.91
N ALA A 1250 0.18 -11.28 37.80
CA ALA A 1250 1.45 -11.63 37.18
C ALA A 1250 2.63 -11.44 38.14
N ILE A 1251 3.59 -12.35 38.03
CA ILE A 1251 4.92 -12.28 38.62
C ILE A 1251 5.86 -11.86 37.50
N LEU A 1252 6.46 -10.68 37.61
CA LEU A 1252 7.31 -10.14 36.55
C LEU A 1252 8.64 -9.58 37.05
N ASP A 1253 9.61 -9.54 36.15
CA ASP A 1253 10.83 -8.77 36.29
C ASP A 1253 10.54 -7.29 36.00
N PRO A 1254 10.67 -6.38 36.98
CA PRO A 1254 10.32 -4.97 36.81
C PRO A 1254 11.23 -4.22 35.84
N PHE A 1255 12.34 -4.83 35.41
CA PHE A 1255 13.36 -4.21 34.55
C PHE A 1255 13.20 -4.58 33.07
N THR A 1256 12.27 -5.47 32.74
CA THR A 1256 12.18 -6.13 31.43
C THR A 1256 10.73 -6.15 30.94
N PRO A 1257 10.43 -5.88 29.64
CA PRO A 1257 9.07 -5.91 29.10
C PRO A 1257 8.49 -7.34 29.03
N ILE A 1258 7.17 -7.45 28.91
CA ILE A 1258 6.46 -8.72 28.66
C ILE A 1258 6.21 -8.85 27.15
N HIS A 1259 6.52 -10.00 26.58
CA HIS A 1259 6.21 -10.32 25.18
C HIS A 1259 4.95 -11.17 25.08
N ALA A 1260 4.16 -10.94 24.03
CA ALA A 1260 2.89 -11.60 23.78
C ALA A 1260 2.68 -11.89 22.30
#